data_AF-A0A7Z7CE63-F1
#
_entry.id   AF-A0A7Z7CE63-F1
#
_cell.length_a   1.000
_cell.length_b   1.000
_cell.length_c   1.000
_cell.angle_alpha   90.00
_cell.angle_beta   90.00
_cell.angle_gamma   90.00
#
_symmetry.space_group_name_H-M   'P 1'
#
loop_
_entity.id
_entity.type
_entity.pdbx_description
1 polymer ?
#
loop_
_entity_poly.entity_id
_entity_poly.type
_entity_poly.pdbx_seq_one_letter_code
_entity_poly.pdbx_strand_id
1 'polypeptide(L)'
;MVDVNKKKPDEQPVRKRSFARRLGSFVKWMVVLGFMGVLFVGGALMGYVSSIVKDEPVRSRALIEQKVSENSITGFAYFADGSPIGQLRTEEDRRPVTSDQIPQNVIDAVISIEDNHFYEHKGVDMSGTLRAVKQKVLKESVQTGGSTLTQQLARRVFLNLDRTEDRKVKEILLSLRLERFLTKDEIMTAYLNKVPFGNGSSGYNVYGVKAAAKGLFNINDLSKLNTAQAAYLAGLPQLPSSYSAFNGKGDFVEENFERAINRQHLVLRRMLELGKINQSEYDEALAFDIKSSLAPKTIKAYNTYPYLMMETERQAAQILMQLNSDKAEGTDAKADTAKDTGTDTPQKESSALLEEAQQQLRTGGYRIYTTINKSIYKTMRTIAEDDSNFAADDPVKGKEQTAAMLINHKTGAILGMIEGRDFQDEQMNYATQMVRQPGSTMKPIAAYLPALDEGLVQPASIIDDSPIILKDGQTGFHIPKNANNRYQGLVTARRALNYSLNVPALKLFNEEVGIDKSWAFAKKLGITTIQPADYQAQTGVLGGLQYGVTVEELTNAYGAIANKGVYNDSYMISKIVDSKGNIVYKHDAEPVQAFSEQTAYLMTDMLRTVITEGTADKVRENYKYSKSVPIVGKTGSTQNYADVWFEGYTPDVTLGVWVGYKQPVNTLETKSQKKRAQQLWTQIMNQVIATDKEMFVTDSFKKPSGIETRTVSAYSGKLPTSLTDRFVTDIFNSKFVPKDSDDGVAKAKYITYNGVNYIPRDETPGDMTKEKTVVKRKKPISDLIKELQSAFSRMSRHESLAYYLPEDADADMPTQIDPRTDNGKAPDAPGNVRISVANGNAVITFNATPESDVVGYRLYRSVNGAGFQNQGQVVLTGESRSFTAYAQGGNFAFYVTAVDVAGRESAPSAAVSSAGMVEPPADEEINEPINVPGTVVTPEDSQNENAATTAPATPGQVSVSALSQGLRIQWASNPEADGVQSYAVYFSETGAAPYTKIGTTSGTSMDYGVPASTSGWFKVSASNSIGESEPSGAVHFQP
;
A
#
# COMPACT_ATOMS: atom_id res chain seq x y z
N MET A 1 -12.88 70.82 140.72
CA MET A 1 -11.76 71.20 141.61
C MET A 1 -10.51 71.42 140.76
N VAL A 2 -9.96 72.63 140.85
CA VAL A 2 -8.55 73.08 140.70
C VAL A 2 -7.79 72.93 139.36
N ASP A 3 -7.79 74.03 138.57
CA ASP A 3 -6.71 75.02 138.29
C ASP A 3 -5.37 74.73 137.53
N VAL A 4 -4.95 75.80 136.81
CA VAL A 4 -3.64 76.24 136.26
C VAL A 4 -3.18 75.89 134.81
N ASN A 5 -3.40 76.88 133.92
CA ASN A 5 -2.48 77.59 132.98
C ASN A 5 -1.29 76.84 132.29
N LYS A 6 -1.21 76.86 130.94
CA LYS A 6 0.06 76.77 130.16
C LYS A 6 -0.06 77.29 128.70
N LYS A 7 0.97 78.03 128.27
CA LYS A 7 1.14 78.83 127.03
C LYS A 7 1.38 78.01 125.73
N LYS A 8 1.03 78.64 124.59
CA LYS A 8 1.39 78.40 123.16
C LYS A 8 2.92 78.27 122.91
N PRO A 9 3.40 77.57 121.85
CA PRO A 9 3.55 78.14 120.47
C PRO A 9 3.47 77.16 119.26
N ASP A 10 3.56 77.78 118.07
CA ASP A 10 3.88 77.31 116.69
C ASP A 10 2.87 76.51 115.83
N GLU A 11 2.40 77.17 114.77
CA GLU A 11 1.75 76.57 113.60
C GLU A 11 2.80 76.09 112.59
N GLN A 12 2.82 74.79 112.29
CA GLN A 12 3.57 74.21 111.16
C GLN A 12 2.73 74.16 109.87
N PRO A 13 3.37 74.29 108.69
CA PRO A 13 2.68 74.37 107.41
C PRO A 13 2.20 73.00 106.90
N VAL A 14 0.98 72.98 106.35
CA VAL A 14 0.35 71.80 105.72
C VAL A 14 1.05 71.46 104.39
N ARG A 15 1.75 70.31 104.35
CA ARG A 15 2.35 69.73 103.14
C ARG A 15 1.27 69.24 102.16
N LYS A 16 0.99 70.00 101.09
CA LYS A 16 0.24 69.51 99.90
C LYS A 16 1.07 68.45 99.16
N ARG A 17 0.81 67.16 99.40
CA ARG A 17 1.37 66.05 98.59
C ARG A 17 0.51 65.77 97.35
N SER A 18 0.95 66.36 96.23
CA SER A 18 1.09 65.79 94.88
C SER A 18 -0.14 65.25 94.11
N PHE A 19 -0.87 66.14 93.45
CA PHE A 19 -1.61 65.83 92.21
C PHE A 19 -0.69 65.17 91.15
N ALA A 20 0.58 65.60 91.09
CA ALA A 20 1.60 65.03 90.22
C ALA A 20 1.89 63.52 90.42
N ARG A 21 1.73 62.97 91.63
CA ARG A 21 1.89 61.51 91.86
C ARG A 21 0.68 60.70 91.39
N ARG A 22 -0.54 61.25 91.51
CA ARG A 22 -1.76 60.59 91.00
C ARG A 22 -1.80 60.60 89.47
N LEU A 23 -1.44 61.73 88.85
CA LEU A 23 -1.29 61.82 87.40
C LEU A 23 -0.13 60.95 86.88
N GLY A 24 1.02 60.95 87.57
CA GLY A 24 2.15 60.07 87.23
C GLY A 24 1.82 58.58 87.37
N SER A 25 1.03 58.18 88.37
CA SER A 25 0.56 56.79 88.52
C SER A 25 -0.47 56.41 87.43
N PHE A 26 -1.37 57.33 87.06
CA PHE A 26 -2.31 57.13 85.96
C PHE A 26 -1.58 56.97 84.61
N VAL A 27 -0.64 57.86 84.29
CA VAL A 27 0.19 57.76 83.07
C VAL A 27 1.05 56.48 83.09
N LYS A 28 1.62 56.11 84.24
CA LYS A 28 2.38 54.86 84.41
C LYS A 28 1.51 53.64 84.12
N TRP A 29 0.29 53.56 84.67
CA TRP A 29 -0.63 52.46 84.39
C TRP A 29 -1.15 52.50 82.95
N MET A 30 -1.32 53.67 82.34
CA MET A 30 -1.68 53.78 80.92
C MET A 30 -0.54 53.28 80.00
N VAL A 31 0.71 53.56 80.35
CA VAL A 31 1.89 53.04 79.64
C VAL A 31 2.04 51.53 79.86
N VAL A 32 1.82 51.03 81.08
CA VAL A 32 1.87 49.59 81.39
C VAL A 32 0.74 48.83 80.70
N LEU A 33 -0.50 49.34 80.72
CA LEU A 33 -1.63 48.75 80.01
C LEU A 33 -1.46 48.86 78.49
N GLY A 34 -0.89 49.96 78.01
CA GLY A 34 -0.49 50.10 76.61
C GLY A 34 0.56 49.06 76.21
N PHE A 35 1.58 48.85 77.05
CA PHE A 35 2.63 47.86 76.83
C PHE A 35 2.10 46.41 76.93
N MET A 36 1.25 46.11 77.92
CA MET A 36 0.56 44.82 78.03
C MET A 36 -0.39 44.60 76.85
N GLY A 37 -1.09 45.64 76.38
CA GLY A 37 -1.91 45.58 75.18
C GLY A 37 -1.07 45.27 73.94
N VAL A 38 0.09 45.90 73.78
CA VAL A 38 1.04 45.59 72.70
C VAL A 38 1.56 44.16 72.79
N LEU A 39 1.93 43.68 73.98
CA LEU A 39 2.39 42.30 74.18
C LEU A 39 1.27 41.28 73.94
N PHE A 40 0.05 41.56 74.37
CA PHE A 40 -1.11 40.70 74.15
C PHE A 40 -1.46 40.62 72.66
N VAL A 41 -1.51 41.76 71.97
CA VAL A 41 -1.73 41.83 70.51
C VAL A 41 -0.59 41.14 69.77
N GLY A 42 0.67 41.35 70.20
CA GLY A 42 1.84 40.69 69.63
C GLY A 42 1.82 39.17 69.83
N GLY A 43 1.45 38.69 71.02
CA GLY A 43 1.30 37.26 71.34
C GLY A 43 0.14 36.62 70.57
N ALA A 44 -0.99 37.30 70.45
CA ALA A 44 -2.13 36.86 69.66
C ALA A 44 -1.80 36.77 68.16
N LEU A 45 -1.11 37.78 67.60
CA LEU A 45 -0.60 37.76 66.23
C LEU A 45 0.39 36.62 66.00
N MET A 46 1.33 36.43 66.92
CA MET A 46 2.34 35.38 66.82
C MET A 46 1.71 33.98 66.92
N GLY A 47 0.73 33.78 67.82
CA GLY A 47 -0.06 32.55 67.90
C GLY A 47 -0.90 32.29 66.64
N TYR A 48 -1.54 33.32 66.09
CA TYR A 48 -2.31 33.23 64.85
C TYR A 48 -1.42 32.86 63.65
N VAL A 49 -0.31 33.58 63.44
CA VAL A 49 0.68 33.25 62.39
C VAL A 49 1.21 31.84 62.59
N SER A 50 1.63 31.47 63.80
CA SER A 50 2.16 30.14 64.10
C SER A 50 1.14 29.03 63.82
N SER A 51 -0.16 29.28 64.05
CA SER A 51 -1.21 28.30 63.75
C SER A 51 -1.40 28.06 62.24
N ILE A 52 -1.13 29.06 61.40
CA ILE A 52 -1.23 28.99 59.94
C ILE A 52 -0.03 28.27 59.31
N VAL A 53 1.17 28.46 59.87
CA VAL A 53 2.43 27.91 59.31
C VAL A 53 2.89 26.60 59.96
N LYS A 54 2.26 26.11 61.04
CA LYS A 54 2.71 24.89 61.75
C LYS A 54 2.81 23.66 60.86
N ASP A 55 1.94 23.55 59.85
CA ASP A 55 1.85 22.40 58.93
C ASP A 55 2.48 22.71 57.56
N GLU A 56 3.12 23.88 57.38
CA GLU A 56 3.68 24.31 56.09
C GLU A 56 5.17 23.94 55.97
N PRO A 57 5.56 23.08 55.01
CA PRO A 57 6.95 22.69 54.84
C PRO A 57 7.82 23.87 54.43
N VAL A 58 9.01 23.95 55.04
CA VAL A 58 10.04 24.94 54.73
C VAL A 58 10.65 24.62 53.35
N ARG A 59 10.20 25.33 52.31
CA ARG A 59 10.65 25.10 50.92
C ARG A 59 12.13 25.47 50.75
N SER A 60 12.93 24.55 50.21
CA SER A 60 14.36 24.78 49.94
C SER A 60 14.58 25.82 48.83
N ARG A 61 15.78 26.41 48.75
CA ARG A 61 16.17 27.30 47.65
C ARG A 61 15.99 26.62 46.30
N ALA A 62 16.50 25.39 46.17
CA ALA A 62 16.38 24.58 44.95
C ALA A 62 14.92 24.36 44.52
N LEU A 63 14.01 24.05 45.46
CA LEU A 63 12.60 23.87 45.15
C LEU A 63 11.94 25.19 44.69
N ILE A 64 12.32 26.33 45.29
CA ILE A 64 11.80 27.64 44.90
C ILE A 64 12.28 28.02 43.50
N GLU A 65 13.59 27.91 43.24
CA GLU A 65 14.18 28.17 41.92
C GLU A 65 13.57 27.25 40.85
N GLN A 66 13.39 25.96 41.17
CA GLN A 66 12.71 25.01 40.30
C GLN A 66 11.26 25.43 40.00
N LYS A 67 10.43 25.68 41.02
CA LYS A 67 9.01 26.05 40.82
C LYS A 67 8.84 27.39 40.10
N VAL A 68 9.74 28.34 40.34
CA VAL A 68 9.73 29.64 39.67
C VAL A 68 10.18 29.51 38.21
N SER A 69 11.17 28.67 37.91
CA SER A 69 11.64 28.42 36.53
C SER A 69 10.75 27.45 35.75
N GLU A 70 9.97 26.61 36.43
CA GLU A 70 9.00 25.68 35.84
C GLU A 70 7.93 26.47 35.08
N ASN A 71 8.03 26.48 33.77
CA ASN A 71 7.05 27.08 32.87
C ASN A 71 6.58 25.99 31.92
N SER A 72 5.26 25.85 31.77
CA SER A 72 4.72 25.24 30.57
C SER A 72 5.12 26.13 29.40
N ILE A 73 5.85 25.59 28.43
CA ILE A 73 6.33 26.32 27.26
C ILE A 73 5.53 25.83 26.06
N THR A 74 5.05 26.76 25.24
CA THR A 74 4.28 26.43 24.05
C THR A 74 5.16 25.80 22.98
N GLY A 75 4.76 24.61 22.53
CA GLY A 75 5.38 23.90 21.42
C GLY A 75 4.78 24.26 20.06
N PHE A 76 5.51 23.95 18.99
CA PHE A 76 5.14 24.26 17.61
C PHE A 76 5.49 23.12 16.65
N ALA A 77 4.63 22.90 15.66
CA ALA A 77 4.87 22.02 14.53
C ALA A 77 5.27 22.82 13.28
N TYR A 78 6.17 22.26 12.48
CA TYR A 78 6.76 22.90 11.30
C TYR A 78 6.73 21.97 10.07
N PHE A 79 6.50 22.56 8.90
CA PHE A 79 6.65 21.90 7.60
C PHE A 79 8.13 21.63 7.29
N ALA A 80 8.40 20.88 6.22
CA ALA A 80 9.77 20.56 5.79
C ALA A 80 10.63 21.80 5.50
N ASP A 81 10.03 22.88 5.00
CA ASP A 81 10.70 24.16 4.71
C ASP A 81 11.00 25.00 5.98
N GLY A 82 10.62 24.50 7.16
CA GLY A 82 10.76 25.22 8.43
C GLY A 82 9.68 26.27 8.68
N SER A 83 8.71 26.44 7.77
CA SER A 83 7.55 27.29 8.02
C SER A 83 6.62 26.64 9.06
N PRO A 84 5.99 27.44 9.94
CA PRO A 84 5.13 26.89 10.98
C PRO A 84 3.86 26.28 10.36
N ILE A 85 3.52 25.07 10.79
CA ILE A 85 2.16 24.50 10.69
C ILE A 85 1.30 25.19 11.75
N GLY A 86 1.80 25.21 12.99
CA GLY A 86 1.31 26.07 14.05
C GLY A 86 1.55 25.54 15.46
N GLN A 87 0.89 26.16 16.44
CA GLN A 87 1.02 25.86 17.86
C GLN A 87 0.42 24.49 18.21
N LEU A 88 1.14 23.68 19.01
CA LEU A 88 0.66 22.42 19.56
C LEU A 88 -0.48 22.64 20.57
N ARG A 89 -1.25 21.60 20.86
CA ARG A 89 -2.47 21.70 21.64
C ARG A 89 -2.17 22.06 23.10
N THR A 90 -2.37 23.33 23.42
CA THR A 90 -2.24 23.86 24.78
C THR A 90 -3.42 24.78 25.11
N GLU A 91 -3.75 24.90 26.39
CA GLU A 91 -4.76 25.86 26.86
C GLU A 91 -4.25 27.30 26.82
N GLU A 92 -2.93 27.47 26.79
CA GLU A 92 -2.22 28.73 26.99
C GLU A 92 -1.07 28.90 25.99
N ASP A 93 -0.81 30.13 25.53
CA ASP A 93 0.44 30.52 24.87
C ASP A 93 1.40 31.10 25.92
N ARG A 94 2.57 30.47 26.07
CA ARG A 94 3.63 30.80 27.01
C ARG A 94 4.96 30.79 26.30
N ARG A 95 5.59 31.97 26.27
CA ARG A 95 6.86 32.21 25.60
C ARG A 95 7.82 32.85 26.59
N PRO A 96 8.69 32.08 27.26
CA PRO A 96 9.57 32.64 28.25
C PRO A 96 10.57 33.62 27.62
N VAL A 97 10.90 34.65 28.39
CA VAL A 97 11.98 35.60 28.13
C VAL A 97 13.00 35.59 29.25
N THR A 98 14.23 35.92 28.90
CA THR A 98 15.29 36.25 29.85
C THR A 98 15.26 37.74 30.18
N SER A 99 15.89 38.14 31.29
CA SER A 99 15.82 39.52 31.79
C SER A 99 16.33 40.56 30.78
N ASP A 100 17.36 40.21 30.01
CA ASP A 100 17.98 41.05 28.97
C ASP A 100 17.06 41.29 27.76
N GLN A 101 16.05 40.43 27.57
CA GLN A 101 15.07 40.57 26.49
C GLN A 101 13.91 41.49 26.86
N ILE A 102 13.78 41.89 28.13
CA ILE A 102 12.68 42.74 28.61
C ILE A 102 13.14 44.20 28.54
N PRO A 103 12.52 45.04 27.70
CA PRO A 103 12.93 46.43 27.57
C PRO A 103 12.60 47.25 28.82
N GLN A 104 13.42 48.27 29.08
CA GLN A 104 13.29 49.10 30.27
C GLN A 104 11.93 49.81 30.37
N ASN A 105 11.34 50.25 29.26
CA ASN A 105 10.03 50.89 29.25
C ASN A 105 8.89 49.96 29.73
N VAL A 106 8.99 48.64 29.47
CA VAL A 106 8.06 47.63 29.97
C VAL A 106 8.21 47.47 31.48
N ILE A 107 9.47 47.38 31.96
CA ILE A 107 9.78 47.29 33.39
C ILE A 107 9.25 48.54 34.12
N ASP A 108 9.53 49.73 33.61
CA ASP A 108 9.08 50.99 34.20
C ASP A 108 7.56 51.13 34.21
N ALA A 109 6.88 50.71 33.15
CA ALA A 109 5.42 50.71 33.10
C ALA A 109 4.79 49.80 34.16
N VAL A 110 5.32 48.58 34.30
CA VAL A 110 4.84 47.59 35.28
C VAL A 110 5.09 48.05 36.70
N ILE A 111 6.30 48.51 37.01
CA ILE A 111 6.65 49.02 38.35
C ILE A 111 5.81 50.25 38.71
N SER A 112 5.57 51.16 37.76
CA SER A 112 4.82 52.40 38.03
C SER A 112 3.37 52.16 38.47
N ILE A 113 2.76 51.06 38.00
CA ILE A 113 1.36 50.73 38.29
C ILE A 113 1.17 49.61 39.31
N GLU A 114 2.02 48.57 39.29
CA GLU A 114 1.87 47.39 40.17
C GLU A 114 2.63 47.55 41.49
N ASP A 115 3.82 48.16 41.50
CA ASP A 115 4.70 48.19 42.68
C ASP A 115 5.80 49.26 42.58
N ASN A 116 5.47 50.50 42.93
CA ASN A 116 6.36 51.64 42.68
C ASN A 116 7.60 51.70 43.59
N HIS A 117 7.65 50.94 44.68
CA HIS A 117 8.82 50.79 45.56
C HIS A 117 9.49 49.42 45.38
N PHE A 118 9.28 48.77 44.23
CA PHE A 118 9.73 47.40 43.99
C PHE A 118 11.21 47.19 44.33
N TYR A 119 12.10 48.12 43.96
CA TYR A 119 13.54 47.97 44.23
C TYR A 119 13.94 48.32 45.69
N GLU A 120 13.06 48.91 46.48
CA GLU A 120 13.36 49.40 47.84
C GLU A 120 12.96 48.37 48.92
N HIS A 121 11.81 47.72 48.77
CA HIS A 121 11.29 46.80 49.78
C HIS A 121 11.92 45.41 49.67
N LYS A 122 11.86 44.62 50.76
CA LYS A 122 12.30 43.21 50.79
C LYS A 122 11.11 42.26 50.85
N GLY A 123 10.42 42.06 49.74
CA GLY A 123 9.27 41.15 49.59
C GLY A 123 7.91 41.77 49.84
N VAL A 124 7.79 42.64 50.84
CA VAL A 124 6.53 43.32 51.20
C VAL A 124 6.79 44.80 51.44
N ASP A 125 5.96 45.67 50.84
CA ASP A 125 5.94 47.09 51.16
C ASP A 125 5.00 47.36 52.35
N MET A 126 5.58 47.43 53.56
CA MET A 126 4.82 47.73 54.77
C MET A 126 4.22 49.14 54.74
N SER A 127 4.96 50.11 54.19
CA SER A 127 4.51 51.51 54.13
C SER A 127 3.34 51.67 53.15
N GLY A 128 3.43 51.02 51.99
CA GLY A 128 2.37 50.95 50.98
C GLY A 128 1.16 50.16 51.46
N THR A 129 1.35 49.08 52.22
CA THR A 129 0.25 48.30 52.82
C THR A 129 -0.53 49.14 53.83
N LEU A 130 0.16 49.82 54.76
CA LEU A 130 -0.46 50.72 55.74
C LEU A 130 -1.18 51.90 55.06
N ARG A 131 -0.57 52.47 54.01
CA ARG A 131 -1.20 53.50 53.17
C ARG A 131 -2.47 52.97 52.52
N ALA A 132 -2.43 51.83 51.84
CA ALA A 132 -3.59 51.24 51.18
C ALA A 132 -4.74 50.95 52.16
N VAL A 133 -4.44 50.47 53.38
CA VAL A 133 -5.43 50.30 54.45
C VAL A 133 -6.05 51.65 54.84
N LYS A 134 -5.23 52.69 55.06
CA LYS A 134 -5.71 54.05 55.36
C LYS A 134 -6.62 54.58 54.23
N GLN A 135 -6.19 54.45 52.98
CA GLN A 135 -6.95 54.91 51.81
C GLN A 135 -8.30 54.21 51.68
N LYS A 136 -8.34 52.90 51.96
CA LYS A 136 -9.57 52.10 51.95
C LYS A 136 -10.52 52.51 53.09
N VAL A 137 -10.00 52.78 54.28
CA VAL A 137 -10.77 53.25 55.43
C VAL A 137 -11.31 54.67 55.21
N LEU A 138 -10.51 55.54 54.59
CA LEU A 138 -10.86 56.94 54.31
C LEU A 138 -11.62 57.15 52.99
N LYS A 139 -11.88 56.09 52.20
CA LYS A 139 -12.56 56.13 50.89
C LYS A 139 -11.96 57.16 49.90
N GLU A 140 -10.64 57.21 49.80
CA GLU A 140 -9.95 58.10 48.85
C GLU A 140 -10.25 57.72 47.39
N SER A 141 -10.25 58.72 46.49
CA SER A 141 -10.58 58.57 45.06
C SER A 141 -9.56 57.75 44.26
N VAL A 142 -8.33 57.61 44.77
CA VAL A 142 -7.28 56.76 44.21
C VAL A 142 -6.88 55.73 45.27
N GLN A 143 -7.21 54.47 45.02
CA GLN A 143 -6.84 53.36 45.90
C GLN A 143 -5.62 52.64 45.34
N THR A 144 -4.51 52.68 46.06
CA THR A 144 -3.32 51.91 45.69
C THR A 144 -3.47 50.45 46.11
N GLY A 145 -3.03 49.52 45.25
CA GLY A 145 -3.01 48.10 45.56
C GLY A 145 -2.00 47.82 46.67
N GLY A 146 -2.43 47.21 47.77
CA GLY A 146 -1.55 46.91 48.91
C GLY A 146 -0.73 45.62 48.77
N SER A 147 -0.49 45.11 47.54
CA SER A 147 0.29 43.88 47.32
C SER A 147 1.43 44.11 46.35
N THR A 148 2.63 43.67 46.70
CA THR A 148 3.86 43.81 45.90
C THR A 148 3.90 42.81 44.74
N LEU A 149 4.74 43.07 43.72
CA LEU A 149 4.98 42.12 42.62
C LEU A 149 5.43 40.74 43.13
N THR A 150 6.30 40.73 44.16
CA THR A 150 6.76 39.50 44.80
C THR A 150 5.63 38.74 45.50
N GLN A 151 4.64 39.44 46.07
CA GLN A 151 3.43 38.81 46.62
C GLN A 151 2.54 38.22 45.54
N GLN A 152 2.40 38.92 44.42
CA GLN A 152 1.64 38.40 43.28
C GLN A 152 2.30 37.15 42.67
N LEU A 153 3.63 37.15 42.53
CA LEU A 153 4.41 35.99 42.08
C LEU A 153 4.30 34.81 43.05
N ALA A 154 4.50 35.04 44.35
CA ALA A 154 4.38 34.00 45.38
C ALA A 154 3.02 33.31 45.35
N ARG A 155 1.95 34.11 45.25
CA ARG A 155 0.57 33.63 45.13
C ARG A 155 0.38 32.76 43.89
N ARG A 156 0.97 33.11 42.76
CA ARG A 156 0.82 32.38 41.49
C ARG A 156 1.60 31.07 41.45
N VAL A 157 2.77 31.02 42.06
CA VAL A 157 3.68 29.86 41.95
C VAL A 157 3.40 28.79 43.00
N PHE A 158 3.02 29.18 44.23
CA PHE A 158 3.02 28.26 45.37
C PHE A 158 1.67 28.06 46.06
N LEU A 159 0.66 28.89 45.79
CA LEU A 159 -0.60 28.89 46.51
C LEU A 159 -1.76 28.60 45.56
N ASN A 160 -2.71 27.77 46.01
CA ASN A 160 -3.97 27.59 45.30
C ASN A 160 -4.80 28.88 45.36
N LEU A 161 -5.58 29.15 44.31
CA LEU A 161 -6.32 30.40 44.14
C LEU A 161 -7.50 30.58 45.10
N ASP A 162 -7.85 29.56 45.90
CA ASP A 162 -8.93 29.61 46.88
C ASP A 162 -8.69 30.67 47.95
N ARG A 163 -9.76 31.39 48.30
CA ARG A 163 -9.72 32.50 49.26
C ARG A 163 -9.94 31.99 50.68
N THR A 164 -8.87 31.58 51.35
CA THR A 164 -8.84 31.53 52.82
C THR A 164 -8.10 32.76 53.35
N GLU A 165 -8.54 33.33 54.48
CA GLU A 165 -7.86 34.49 55.09
C GLU A 165 -6.41 34.14 55.49
N ASP A 166 -6.15 32.87 55.81
CA ASP A 166 -4.84 32.29 56.12
C ASP A 166 -3.84 32.37 54.94
N ARG A 167 -4.35 32.46 53.70
CA ARG A 167 -3.52 32.57 52.50
C ARG A 167 -2.67 33.84 52.51
N LYS A 168 -3.17 34.95 53.06
CA LYS A 168 -2.45 36.23 52.98
C LYS A 168 -1.16 36.22 53.82
N VAL A 169 -1.18 35.53 54.95
CA VAL A 169 0.02 35.31 55.78
C VAL A 169 1.05 34.46 55.04
N LYS A 170 0.60 33.40 54.35
CA LYS A 170 1.46 32.54 53.52
C LYS A 170 2.09 33.29 52.35
N GLU A 171 1.33 34.15 51.66
CA GLU A 171 1.83 35.04 50.60
C GLU A 171 2.98 35.91 51.13
N ILE A 172 2.79 36.60 52.26
CA ILE A 172 3.82 37.46 52.88
C ILE A 172 5.10 36.67 53.17
N LEU A 173 5.00 35.53 53.85
CA LEU A 173 6.16 34.72 54.22
C LEU A 173 6.90 34.16 53.00
N LEU A 174 6.17 33.72 51.98
CA LEU A 174 6.74 33.25 50.72
C LEU A 174 7.42 34.38 49.94
N SER A 175 6.87 35.60 49.94
CA SER A 175 7.51 36.75 49.30
C SER A 175 8.80 37.16 49.98
N LEU A 176 8.81 37.22 51.32
CA LEU A 176 10.05 37.47 52.08
C LEU A 176 11.12 36.41 51.77
N ARG A 177 10.68 35.16 51.54
CA ARG A 177 11.58 34.04 51.21
C ARG A 177 12.06 34.08 49.76
N LEU A 178 11.20 34.45 48.81
CA LEU A 178 11.58 34.62 47.40
C LEU A 178 12.70 35.65 47.26
N GLU A 179 12.59 36.82 47.89
CA GLU A 179 13.63 37.86 47.77
C GLU A 179 14.91 37.58 48.58
N ARG A 180 14.90 36.55 49.43
CA ARG A 180 16.15 36.05 50.03
C ARG A 180 16.95 35.19 49.06
N PHE A 181 16.30 34.59 48.07
CA PHE A 181 16.92 33.62 47.17
C PHE A 181 17.06 34.12 45.73
N LEU A 182 16.17 35.03 45.31
CA LEU A 182 16.14 35.60 43.97
C LEU A 182 16.42 37.10 44.02
N THR A 183 17.11 37.58 43.01
CA THR A 183 17.31 39.00 42.74
C THR A 183 16.02 39.67 42.25
N LYS A 184 15.98 41.01 42.30
CA LYS A 184 14.83 41.78 41.80
C LYS A 184 14.57 41.55 40.31
N ASP A 185 15.62 41.41 39.52
CA ASP A 185 15.50 41.18 38.07
C ASP A 185 14.97 39.76 37.77
N GLU A 186 15.39 38.76 38.54
CA GLU A 186 14.83 37.39 38.45
C GLU A 186 13.35 37.37 38.84
N ILE A 187 12.96 38.11 39.88
CA ILE A 187 11.55 38.22 40.30
C ILE A 187 10.72 38.92 39.24
N MET A 188 11.20 40.04 38.70
CA MET A 188 10.53 40.78 37.62
C MET A 188 10.37 39.89 36.37
N THR A 189 11.44 39.21 35.96
CA THR A 189 11.42 38.28 34.83
C THR A 189 10.46 37.13 35.06
N ALA A 190 10.47 36.51 36.25
CA ALA A 190 9.55 35.45 36.60
C ALA A 190 8.09 35.91 36.62
N TYR A 191 7.82 37.10 37.15
CA TYR A 191 6.49 37.71 37.14
C TYR A 191 6.01 37.93 35.70
N LEU A 192 6.83 38.57 34.87
CA LEU A 192 6.53 38.85 33.47
C LEU A 192 6.51 37.62 32.57
N ASN A 193 6.97 36.45 33.04
CA ASN A 193 6.79 35.18 32.34
C ASN A 193 5.54 34.39 32.77
N LYS A 194 4.97 34.69 33.95
CA LYS A 194 3.89 33.88 34.56
C LYS A 194 2.53 34.57 34.62
N VAL A 195 2.48 35.89 34.60
CA VAL A 195 1.20 36.60 34.77
C VAL A 195 0.34 36.51 33.50
N PRO A 196 -0.98 36.26 33.62
CA PRO A 196 -1.89 36.28 32.47
C PRO A 196 -2.15 37.71 31.97
N PHE A 197 -2.25 37.87 30.65
CA PHE A 197 -2.54 39.14 29.98
C PHE A 197 -3.88 39.12 29.20
N GLY A 198 -4.68 38.06 29.32
CA GLY A 198 -5.95 37.90 28.60
C GLY A 198 -5.83 36.96 27.40
N ASN A 199 -6.59 37.20 26.34
CA ASN A 199 -6.56 36.43 25.09
C ASN A 199 -5.82 37.20 23.99
N GLY A 200 -5.03 36.49 23.19
CA GLY A 200 -4.44 37.03 21.96
C GLY A 200 -5.40 36.94 20.76
N SER A 201 -4.97 37.45 19.61
CA SER A 201 -5.74 37.43 18.35
C SER A 201 -6.00 36.03 17.78
N SER A 202 -5.35 35.00 18.32
CA SER A 202 -5.59 33.58 18.03
C SER A 202 -6.67 32.94 18.92
N GLY A 203 -7.13 33.66 19.95
CA GLY A 203 -8.02 33.18 21.00
C GLY A 203 -7.33 32.40 22.12
N TYR A 204 -6.04 32.08 22.02
CA TYR A 204 -5.31 31.48 23.14
C TYR A 204 -5.16 32.47 24.30
N ASN A 205 -5.23 31.96 25.53
CA ASN A 205 -4.85 32.77 26.69
C ASN A 205 -3.34 33.03 26.64
N VAL A 206 -2.94 34.28 26.72
CA VAL A 206 -1.52 34.69 26.66
C VAL A 206 -0.98 34.89 28.07
N TYR A 207 0.08 34.15 28.39
CA TYR A 207 0.76 34.18 29.67
C TYR A 207 2.20 34.63 29.48
N GLY A 208 2.54 35.68 30.22
CA GLY A 208 3.82 36.35 30.09
C GLY A 208 3.86 37.39 28.97
N VAL A 209 4.72 38.39 29.14
CA VAL A 209 4.76 39.61 28.34
C VAL A 209 5.12 39.36 26.88
N LYS A 210 5.94 38.35 26.57
CA LYS A 210 6.28 37.99 25.19
C LYS A 210 5.14 37.29 24.46
N ALA A 211 4.41 36.39 25.13
CA ALA A 211 3.20 35.83 24.54
C ALA A 211 2.15 36.92 24.34
N ALA A 212 2.03 37.87 25.27
CA ALA A 212 1.11 39.00 25.17
C ALA A 212 1.46 39.96 24.03
N ALA A 213 2.72 40.40 23.93
CA ALA A 213 3.19 41.25 22.83
C ALA A 213 2.98 40.59 21.46
N LYS A 214 3.24 39.28 21.37
CA LYS A 214 3.00 38.50 20.15
C LYS A 214 1.51 38.37 19.85
N GLY A 215 0.70 37.99 20.84
CA GLY A 215 -0.73 37.74 20.65
C GLY A 215 -1.55 39.00 20.43
N LEU A 216 -1.16 40.14 21.01
CA LEU A 216 -1.90 41.39 20.95
C LEU A 216 -1.42 42.32 19.84
N PHE A 217 -0.12 42.36 19.55
CA PHE A 217 0.48 43.31 18.60
C PHE A 217 1.30 42.65 17.49
N ASN A 218 1.36 41.32 17.45
CA ASN A 218 2.21 40.54 16.52
C ASN A 218 3.72 40.82 16.67
N ILE A 219 4.15 41.33 17.83
CA ILE A 219 5.53 41.69 18.13
C ILE A 219 6.26 40.50 18.77
N ASN A 220 7.26 39.95 18.07
CA ASN A 220 8.11 38.86 18.61
C ASN A 220 9.29 39.37 19.44
N ASP A 221 9.85 40.51 19.02
CA ASP A 221 11.00 41.15 19.64
C ASP A 221 10.50 42.30 20.51
N LEU A 222 10.60 42.12 21.82
CA LEU A 222 10.02 43.05 22.79
C LEU A 222 10.63 44.45 22.68
N SER A 223 11.87 44.59 22.20
CA SER A 223 12.53 45.90 22.02
C SER A 223 11.77 46.86 21.09
N LYS A 224 10.86 46.33 20.28
CA LYS A 224 10.01 47.11 19.37
C LYS A 224 8.74 47.66 20.03
N LEU A 225 8.48 47.34 21.30
CA LEU A 225 7.35 47.90 22.04
C LEU A 225 7.61 49.37 22.34
N ASN A 226 6.71 50.23 21.88
CA ASN A 226 6.72 51.64 22.28
C ASN A 226 6.12 51.83 23.68
N THR A 227 6.24 53.04 24.23
CA THR A 227 5.74 53.41 25.57
C THR A 227 4.23 53.18 25.72
N ALA A 228 3.43 53.47 24.69
CA ALA A 228 1.99 53.29 24.72
C ALA A 228 1.60 51.80 24.84
N GLN A 229 2.24 50.94 24.06
CA GLN A 229 2.04 49.49 24.09
C GLN A 229 2.59 48.87 25.37
N ALA A 230 3.74 49.32 25.88
CA ALA A 230 4.28 48.90 27.16
C ALA A 230 3.32 49.23 28.32
N ALA A 231 2.78 50.45 28.33
CA ALA A 231 1.76 50.87 29.30
C ALA A 231 0.45 50.09 29.16
N TYR A 232 0.05 49.76 27.92
CA TYR A 232 -1.12 48.91 27.67
C TYR A 232 -0.92 47.53 28.28
N LEU A 233 0.19 46.85 27.96
CA LEU A 233 0.52 45.53 28.49
C LEU A 233 0.61 45.53 30.03
N ALA A 234 1.26 46.54 30.62
CA ALA A 234 1.38 46.67 32.07
C ALA A 234 0.02 46.83 32.79
N GLY A 235 -1.00 47.33 32.10
CA GLY A 235 -2.35 47.48 32.64
C GLY A 235 -3.17 46.20 32.71
N LEU A 236 -2.90 45.23 31.83
CA LEU A 236 -3.74 44.02 31.65
C LEU A 236 -3.76 43.06 32.85
N PRO A 237 -2.63 42.78 33.54
CA PRO A 237 -2.56 41.77 34.61
C PRO A 237 -3.58 41.89 35.74
N GLN A 238 -4.08 43.11 36.02
CA GLN A 238 -5.01 43.36 37.11
C GLN A 238 -6.36 42.64 36.90
N LEU A 239 -6.92 42.73 35.70
CA LEU A 239 -8.18 42.09 35.30
C LEU A 239 -8.05 41.50 33.89
N PRO A 240 -7.27 40.43 33.70
CA PRO A 240 -6.86 39.95 32.37
C PRO A 240 -8.03 39.65 31.46
N SER A 241 -9.12 39.07 31.98
CA SER A 241 -10.33 38.77 31.20
C SER A 241 -11.16 40.00 30.85
N SER A 242 -11.22 41.01 31.73
CA SER A 242 -12.02 42.24 31.52
C SER A 242 -11.28 43.31 30.72
N TYR A 243 -9.96 43.21 30.63
CA TYR A 243 -9.11 44.10 29.82
C TYR A 243 -8.64 43.45 28.51
N SER A 244 -9.03 42.19 28.24
CA SER A 244 -8.64 41.50 27.02
C SER A 244 -9.31 42.10 25.78
N ALA A 245 -8.50 42.62 24.85
CA ALA A 245 -8.98 43.12 23.56
C ALA A 245 -9.64 42.04 22.69
N PHE A 246 -9.30 40.76 22.92
CA PHE A 246 -9.84 39.63 22.18
C PHE A 246 -10.60 38.67 23.11
N ASN A 247 -11.53 37.90 22.55
CA ASN A 247 -12.18 36.78 23.24
C ASN A 247 -11.47 35.44 22.97
N GLY A 248 -11.99 34.33 23.51
CA GLY A 248 -11.43 32.98 23.29
C GLY A 248 -11.49 32.46 21.84
N LYS A 249 -12.18 33.17 20.93
CA LYS A 249 -12.22 32.91 19.49
C LYS A 249 -11.31 33.83 18.68
N GLY A 250 -10.62 34.76 19.35
CA GLY A 250 -9.78 35.78 18.71
C GLY A 250 -10.58 36.95 18.09
N ASP A 251 -11.87 37.07 18.40
CA ASP A 251 -12.67 38.22 17.94
C ASP A 251 -12.41 39.43 18.85
N PHE A 252 -12.37 40.61 18.25
CA PHE A 252 -12.16 41.87 18.97
C PHE A 252 -13.39 42.24 19.82
N VAL A 253 -13.16 42.72 21.04
CA VAL A 253 -14.18 43.09 22.03
C VAL A 253 -14.00 44.56 22.43
N GLU A 254 -14.80 45.46 21.84
CA GLU A 254 -14.69 46.92 22.04
C GLU A 254 -14.78 47.33 23.51
N GLU A 255 -15.76 46.80 24.26
CA GLU A 255 -16.00 47.20 25.66
C GLU A 255 -14.81 46.86 26.59
N ASN A 256 -14.18 45.70 26.39
CA ASN A 256 -12.99 45.32 27.16
C ASN A 256 -11.78 46.15 26.74
N PHE A 257 -11.66 46.43 25.44
CA PHE A 257 -10.60 47.26 24.89
C PHE A 257 -10.65 48.69 25.46
N GLU A 258 -11.82 49.32 25.50
CA GLU A 258 -12.00 50.65 26.11
C GLU A 258 -11.61 50.67 27.60
N ARG A 259 -11.97 49.62 28.34
CA ARG A 259 -11.54 49.45 29.74
C ARG A 259 -10.01 49.35 29.87
N ALA A 260 -9.37 48.61 28.96
CA ALA A 260 -7.92 48.48 28.92
C ALA A 260 -7.22 49.80 28.53
N ILE A 261 -7.80 50.59 27.61
CA ILE A 261 -7.28 51.93 27.26
C ILE A 261 -7.36 52.88 28.45
N ASN A 262 -8.49 52.90 29.17
CA ASN A 262 -8.60 53.70 30.39
C ASN A 262 -7.55 53.29 31.44
N ARG A 263 -7.27 51.99 31.56
CA ARG A 263 -6.20 51.48 32.42
C ARG A 263 -4.82 51.89 31.91
N GLN A 264 -4.58 51.87 30.61
CA GLN A 264 -3.32 52.28 29.98
C GLN A 264 -3.04 53.78 30.20
N HIS A 265 -4.03 54.66 30.06
CA HIS A 265 -3.89 56.08 30.40
C HIS A 265 -3.48 56.30 31.87
N LEU A 266 -4.02 55.49 32.79
CA LEU A 266 -3.62 55.53 34.19
C LEU A 266 -2.16 55.09 34.37
N VAL A 267 -1.71 54.03 33.68
CA VAL A 267 -0.31 53.59 33.71
C VAL A 267 0.62 54.70 33.22
N LEU A 268 0.33 55.31 32.07
CA LEU A 268 1.11 56.42 31.51
C LEU A 268 1.20 57.60 32.49
N ARG A 269 0.09 57.96 33.14
CA ARG A 269 0.06 59.05 34.11
C ARG A 269 0.97 58.75 35.31
N ARG A 270 0.95 57.51 35.80
CA ARG A 270 1.83 57.06 36.88
C ARG A 270 3.29 57.07 36.47
N MET A 271 3.61 56.69 35.23
CA MET A 271 4.97 56.77 34.70
C MET A 271 5.48 58.22 34.68
N LEU A 272 4.64 59.18 34.28
CA LEU A 272 4.96 60.60 34.31
C LEU A 272 5.14 61.13 35.74
N GLU A 273 4.21 60.84 36.65
CA GLU A 273 4.27 61.25 38.07
C GLU A 273 5.54 60.74 38.78
N LEU A 274 6.03 59.56 38.40
CA LEU A 274 7.22 58.93 38.96
C LEU A 274 8.51 59.27 38.19
N GLY A 275 8.44 60.16 37.18
CA GLY A 275 9.59 60.61 36.39
C GLY A 275 10.21 59.53 35.50
N LYS A 276 9.44 58.49 35.15
CA LYS A 276 9.88 57.42 34.23
C LYS A 276 9.81 57.81 32.76
N ILE A 277 8.92 58.75 32.45
CA ILE A 277 8.78 59.39 31.14
C ILE A 277 8.62 60.89 31.35
N ASN A 278 8.97 61.67 30.34
CA ASN A 278 8.74 63.11 30.31
C ASN A 278 7.38 63.45 29.70
N GLN A 279 6.98 64.74 29.76
CA GLN A 279 5.68 65.19 29.25
C GLN A 279 5.50 64.92 27.75
N SER A 280 6.56 65.09 26.93
CA SER A 280 6.50 64.84 25.49
C SER A 280 6.24 63.36 25.18
N GLU A 281 6.92 62.45 25.88
CA GLU A 281 6.73 61.00 25.74
C GLU A 281 5.34 60.57 26.21
N TYR A 282 4.82 61.20 27.26
CA TYR A 282 3.45 60.97 27.74
C TYR A 282 2.41 61.40 26.70
N ASP A 283 2.54 62.59 26.13
CA ASP A 283 1.62 63.12 25.12
C ASP A 283 1.67 62.30 23.83
N GLU A 284 2.88 61.88 23.39
CA GLU A 284 3.07 60.97 22.25
C GLU A 284 2.40 59.61 22.51
N ALA A 285 2.60 59.03 23.70
CA ALA A 285 2.03 57.74 24.07
C ALA A 285 0.50 57.76 24.23
N LEU A 286 -0.08 58.90 24.62
CA LEU A 286 -1.54 59.11 24.64
C LEU A 286 -2.12 59.24 23.22
N ALA A 287 -1.40 59.88 22.31
CA ALA A 287 -1.83 60.07 20.93
C ALA A 287 -1.69 58.81 20.07
N PHE A 288 -0.91 57.82 20.51
CA PHE A 288 -0.69 56.58 19.78
C PHE A 288 -1.96 55.73 19.66
N ASP A 289 -2.33 55.38 18.43
CA ASP A 289 -3.48 54.52 18.16
C ASP A 289 -3.17 53.05 18.44
N ILE A 290 -3.48 52.61 19.66
CA ILE A 290 -3.33 51.20 20.07
C ILE A 290 -4.17 50.27 19.19
N LYS A 291 -5.37 50.70 18.76
CA LYS A 291 -6.32 49.82 18.07
C LYS A 291 -5.80 49.40 16.70
N SER A 292 -5.24 50.32 15.92
CA SER A 292 -4.62 49.98 14.63
C SER A 292 -3.34 49.16 14.77
N SER A 293 -2.68 49.20 15.93
CA SER A 293 -1.50 48.36 16.21
C SER A 293 -1.85 46.92 16.61
N LEU A 294 -3.13 46.60 16.85
CA LEU A 294 -3.56 45.25 17.25
C LEU A 294 -3.30 44.22 16.15
N ALA A 295 -2.92 43.02 16.57
CA ALA A 295 -2.65 41.90 15.68
C ALA A 295 -3.93 41.49 14.94
N PRO A 296 -3.84 41.17 13.63
CA PRO A 296 -4.96 40.60 12.91
C PRO A 296 -5.35 39.25 13.53
N LYS A 297 -6.64 38.90 13.41
CA LYS A 297 -7.15 37.60 13.84
C LYS A 297 -6.37 36.48 13.16
N THR A 298 -5.94 35.50 13.95
CA THR A 298 -5.25 34.30 13.45
C THR A 298 -6.09 33.06 13.73
N ILE A 299 -6.13 32.15 12.76
CA ILE A 299 -6.87 30.90 12.89
C ILE A 299 -5.95 29.85 13.51
N LYS A 300 -6.45 29.07 14.46
CA LYS A 300 -5.69 27.99 15.11
C LYS A 300 -5.32 26.92 14.08
N ALA A 301 -4.14 26.34 14.22
CA ALA A 301 -3.65 25.28 13.34
C ALA A 301 -4.60 24.07 13.27
N TYR A 302 -5.26 23.71 14.37
CA TYR A 302 -6.28 22.65 14.41
C TYR A 302 -7.54 22.95 13.60
N ASN A 303 -7.74 24.19 13.14
CA ASN A 303 -8.83 24.52 12.24
C ASN A 303 -8.36 24.58 10.78
N THR A 304 -7.07 24.82 10.52
CA THR A 304 -6.49 24.94 9.17
C THR A 304 -5.91 23.62 8.67
N TYR A 305 -5.27 22.86 9.57
CA TYR A 305 -4.59 21.59 9.31
C TYR A 305 -4.93 20.55 10.39
N PRO A 306 -6.22 20.27 10.65
CA PRO A 306 -6.63 19.42 11.77
C PRO A 306 -5.98 18.03 11.74
N TYR A 307 -6.06 17.32 10.61
CA TYR A 307 -5.46 15.99 10.46
C TYR A 307 -3.94 16.02 10.71
N LEU A 308 -3.22 16.87 9.98
CA LEU A 308 -1.77 16.99 10.11
C LEU A 308 -1.31 17.33 11.53
N MET A 309 -2.02 18.23 12.24
CA MET A 309 -1.66 18.55 13.64
C MET A 309 -1.88 17.37 14.57
N MET A 310 -3.01 16.66 14.44
CA MET A 310 -3.30 15.46 15.23
C MET A 310 -2.29 14.35 14.97
N GLU A 311 -1.95 14.11 13.70
CA GLU A 311 -0.97 13.09 13.31
C GLU A 311 0.45 13.48 13.75
N THR A 312 0.81 14.77 13.68
CA THR A 312 2.11 15.26 14.17
C THR A 312 2.26 15.04 15.67
N GLU A 313 1.23 15.35 16.46
CA GLU A 313 1.24 15.05 17.90
C GLU A 313 1.33 13.55 18.16
N ARG A 314 0.55 12.74 17.43
CA ARG A 314 0.52 11.29 17.61
C ARG A 314 1.89 10.66 17.36
N GLN A 315 2.52 10.95 16.22
CA GLN A 315 3.84 10.39 15.89
C GLN A 315 4.94 10.93 16.79
N ALA A 316 4.94 12.23 17.10
CA ALA A 316 5.92 12.78 18.03
C ALA A 316 5.78 12.19 19.45
N ALA A 317 4.55 11.93 19.91
CA ALA A 317 4.32 11.31 21.21
C ALA A 317 4.84 9.87 21.24
N GLN A 318 4.63 9.10 20.16
CA GLN A 318 5.19 7.76 20.02
C GLN A 318 6.72 7.76 20.04
N ILE A 319 7.36 8.69 19.33
CA ILE A 319 8.82 8.84 19.33
C ILE A 319 9.34 9.19 20.73
N LEU A 320 8.72 10.15 21.42
CA LEU A 320 9.15 10.52 22.78
C LEU A 320 8.91 9.39 23.78
N MET A 321 7.82 8.65 23.64
CA MET A 321 7.54 7.46 24.44
C MET A 321 8.67 6.43 24.29
N GLN A 322 9.05 6.09 23.06
CA GLN A 322 10.16 5.17 22.79
C GLN A 322 11.48 5.68 23.38
N LEU A 323 11.83 6.95 23.14
CA LEU A 323 13.06 7.54 23.68
C LEU A 323 13.09 7.59 25.22
N ASN A 324 11.94 7.71 25.87
CA ASN A 324 11.85 7.69 27.33
C ASN A 324 11.99 6.25 27.85
N SER A 325 11.39 5.27 27.18
CA SER A 325 11.55 3.84 27.51
C SER A 325 13.01 3.38 27.37
N ASP A 326 13.67 3.71 26.26
CA ASP A 326 15.07 3.37 26.02
C ASP A 326 16.02 3.94 27.09
N LYS A 327 15.71 5.13 27.61
CA LYS A 327 16.45 5.76 28.71
C LYS A 327 16.19 5.10 30.06
N ALA A 328 14.99 4.58 30.28
CA ALA A 328 14.61 3.90 31.52
C ALA A 328 15.22 2.50 31.63
N GLU A 329 15.39 1.80 30.51
CA GLU A 329 15.91 0.42 30.47
C GLU A 329 17.45 0.33 30.49
N GLY A 330 18.17 1.39 30.12
CA GLY A 330 19.63 1.40 30.14
C GLY A 330 20.27 0.61 28.99
N THR A 331 21.43 1.08 28.54
CA THR A 331 22.26 0.48 27.49
C THR A 331 22.52 -1.02 27.74
N ASP A 332 21.93 -1.89 26.90
CA ASP A 332 22.32 -3.28 26.55
C ASP A 332 21.14 -4.27 26.34
N ALA A 333 19.99 -3.80 25.86
CA ALA A 333 18.89 -4.69 25.40
C ALA A 333 18.27 -4.24 24.07
N LYS A 334 19.09 -4.07 23.02
CA LYS A 334 18.56 -4.17 21.64
C LYS A 334 18.27 -5.64 21.33
N ALA A 335 17.11 -6.15 21.77
CA ALA A 335 16.47 -7.32 21.18
C ALA A 335 15.03 -7.50 21.72
N ASP A 336 14.08 -7.55 20.79
CA ASP A 336 12.93 -8.47 20.84
C ASP A 336 11.63 -8.09 21.59
N THR A 337 11.24 -6.81 21.67
CA THR A 337 9.88 -6.42 22.14
C THR A 337 8.82 -6.36 21.03
N ALA A 338 9.04 -7.04 19.91
CA ALA A 338 7.99 -7.39 18.95
C ALA A 338 7.77 -8.91 18.92
N LYS A 339 7.65 -9.54 20.10
CA LYS A 339 7.17 -10.92 20.23
C LYS A 339 5.84 -10.96 20.97
N ASP A 340 4.81 -11.16 20.16
CA ASP A 340 3.73 -12.13 20.37
C ASP A 340 3.64 -12.72 21.78
N THR A 341 2.95 -12.04 22.69
CA THR A 341 2.36 -12.65 23.87
C THR A 341 1.00 -12.01 24.17
N GLY A 342 -0.07 -12.74 23.85
CA GLY A 342 -1.46 -12.37 24.12
C GLY A 342 -1.81 -12.37 25.61
N THR A 343 -1.38 -11.36 26.36
CA THR A 343 -1.88 -11.07 27.71
C THR A 343 -2.23 -9.59 27.81
N ASP A 344 -3.36 -9.23 28.42
CA ASP A 344 -3.93 -7.86 28.51
C ASP A 344 -3.14 -6.87 29.41
N THR A 345 -1.87 -7.16 29.69
CA THR A 345 -1.03 -6.40 30.64
C THR A 345 -0.14 -5.32 29.98
N PRO A 346 0.49 -5.53 28.79
CA PRO A 346 1.33 -4.53 28.11
C PRO A 346 0.58 -3.27 27.67
N GLN A 347 -0.73 -3.39 27.43
CA GLN A 347 -1.52 -2.30 26.84
C GLN A 347 -1.79 -1.16 27.82
N LYS A 348 -1.89 -1.45 29.13
CA LYS A 348 -2.05 -0.42 30.17
C LYS A 348 -0.76 0.36 30.42
N GLU A 349 0.39 -0.31 30.51
CA GLU A 349 1.68 0.38 30.68
C GLU A 349 2.03 1.21 29.45
N SER A 350 1.82 0.69 28.23
CA SER A 350 1.99 1.45 26.99
C SER A 350 1.07 2.68 26.91
N SER A 351 -0.17 2.58 27.39
CA SER A 351 -1.09 3.73 27.42
C SER A 351 -0.66 4.83 28.38
N ALA A 352 -0.14 4.48 29.57
CA ALA A 352 0.35 5.45 30.55
C ALA A 352 1.61 6.19 30.05
N LEU A 353 2.55 5.46 29.44
CA LEU A 353 3.76 6.05 28.84
C LEU A 353 3.41 6.99 27.69
N LEU A 354 2.40 6.65 26.88
CA LEU A 354 1.92 7.52 25.81
C LEU A 354 1.26 8.79 26.37
N GLU A 355 0.44 8.70 27.42
CA GLU A 355 -0.16 9.86 28.09
C GLU A 355 0.91 10.80 28.66
N GLU A 356 1.97 10.25 29.25
CA GLU A 356 3.12 11.01 29.74
C GLU A 356 3.85 11.73 28.60
N ALA A 357 4.15 11.02 27.50
CA ALA A 357 4.79 11.60 26.32
C ALA A 357 3.93 12.72 25.69
N GLN A 358 2.62 12.56 25.65
CA GLN A 358 1.70 13.60 25.21
C GLN A 358 1.71 14.81 26.16
N GLN A 359 1.76 14.60 27.47
CA GLN A 359 1.85 15.69 28.45
C GLN A 359 3.18 16.44 28.33
N GLN A 360 4.28 15.71 28.11
CA GLN A 360 5.59 16.27 27.82
C GLN A 360 5.55 17.14 26.55
N LEU A 361 4.90 16.68 25.48
CA LEU A 361 4.69 17.47 24.26
C LEU A 361 3.93 18.77 24.51
N ARG A 362 2.86 18.72 25.28
CA ARG A 362 2.00 19.88 25.57
C ARG A 362 2.69 20.95 26.41
N THR A 363 3.62 20.57 27.29
CA THR A 363 4.20 21.49 28.29
C THR A 363 5.68 21.77 28.12
N GLY A 364 6.41 20.94 27.37
CA GLY A 364 7.87 21.01 27.27
C GLY A 364 8.42 22.01 26.25
N GLY A 365 7.56 22.67 25.47
CA GLY A 365 7.98 23.66 24.47
C GLY A 365 8.70 23.07 23.26
N TYR A 366 8.32 21.86 22.84
CA TYR A 366 8.96 21.16 21.73
C TYR A 366 8.68 21.83 20.38
N ARG A 367 9.68 21.82 19.52
CA ARG A 367 9.59 22.18 18.11
C ARG A 367 9.70 20.92 17.27
N ILE A 368 8.60 20.53 16.64
CA ILE A 368 8.49 19.29 15.86
C ILE A 368 8.57 19.66 14.39
N TYR A 369 9.59 19.16 13.70
CA TYR A 369 9.77 19.37 12.27
C TYR A 369 9.33 18.12 11.53
N THR A 370 8.44 18.30 10.56
CA THR A 370 7.94 17.23 9.71
C THR A 370 8.74 17.13 8.41
N THR A 371 8.46 16.12 7.60
CA THR A 371 8.91 15.97 6.21
C THR A 371 7.88 16.51 5.20
N ILE A 372 6.73 17.00 5.69
CA ILE A 372 5.60 17.39 4.85
C ILE A 372 5.93 18.65 4.06
N ASN A 373 5.83 18.55 2.74
CA ASN A 373 5.90 19.69 1.83
C ASN A 373 4.55 20.40 1.85
N LYS A 374 4.54 21.66 2.29
CA LYS A 374 3.33 22.46 2.47
C LYS A 374 2.48 22.59 1.21
N SER A 375 3.11 22.83 0.06
CA SER A 375 2.42 23.02 -1.21
C SER A 375 1.80 21.72 -1.71
N ILE A 376 2.55 20.61 -1.64
CA ILE A 376 2.05 19.28 -2.01
C ILE A 376 0.90 18.86 -1.10
N TYR A 377 1.05 19.00 0.21
CA TYR A 377 0.00 18.67 1.17
C TYR A 377 -1.28 19.46 0.88
N LYS A 378 -1.17 20.78 0.65
CA LYS A 378 -2.33 21.60 0.28
C LYS A 378 -2.99 21.12 -1.01
N THR A 379 -2.21 20.81 -2.04
CA THR A 379 -2.72 20.28 -3.32
C THR A 379 -3.49 18.97 -3.11
N MET A 380 -2.94 18.04 -2.32
CA MET A 380 -3.60 16.77 -2.01
C MET A 380 -4.90 16.96 -1.22
N ARG A 381 -4.89 17.84 -0.20
CA ARG A 381 -6.09 18.20 0.57
C ARG A 381 -7.20 18.80 -0.29
N THR A 382 -6.86 19.74 -1.19
CA THR A 382 -7.84 20.34 -2.10
C THR A 382 -8.51 19.30 -3.00
N ILE A 383 -7.78 18.27 -3.45
CA ILE A 383 -8.37 17.18 -4.26
C ILE A 383 -9.33 16.32 -3.42
N ALA A 384 -8.97 16.03 -2.16
CA ALA A 384 -9.81 15.23 -1.26
C ALA A 384 -11.10 15.94 -0.83
N GLU A 385 -11.03 17.26 -0.64
CA GLU A 385 -12.13 18.12 -0.18
C GLU A 385 -13.08 18.53 -1.32
N ASP A 386 -12.68 18.37 -2.58
CA ASP A 386 -13.52 18.69 -3.74
C ASP A 386 -14.52 17.55 -4.02
N ASP A 387 -15.77 17.77 -3.62
CA ASP A 387 -16.88 16.84 -3.78
C ASP A 387 -17.13 16.41 -5.22
N SER A 388 -16.73 17.21 -6.22
CA SER A 388 -16.90 16.86 -7.63
C SER A 388 -16.03 15.68 -8.08
N ASN A 389 -14.99 15.34 -7.30
CA ASN A 389 -14.14 14.18 -7.57
C ASN A 389 -14.81 12.86 -7.15
N PHE A 390 -15.87 12.89 -6.34
CA PHE A 390 -16.50 11.73 -5.74
C PHE A 390 -17.93 11.51 -6.24
N ALA A 391 -18.52 10.36 -5.90
CA ALA A 391 -19.96 10.18 -6.06
C ALA A 391 -20.72 11.03 -5.03
N ALA A 392 -21.98 11.35 -5.32
CA ALA A 392 -22.87 11.94 -4.33
C ALA A 392 -22.98 11.04 -3.10
N ASP A 393 -23.12 11.65 -1.91
CA ASP A 393 -23.18 10.92 -0.65
C ASP A 393 -24.38 9.96 -0.64
N ASP A 394 -24.13 8.72 -0.22
CA ASP A 394 -25.15 7.70 -0.13
C ASP A 394 -25.89 7.84 1.22
N PRO A 395 -27.23 7.83 1.25
CA PRO A 395 -28.00 8.07 2.47
C PRO A 395 -27.80 6.99 3.55
N VAL A 396 -27.33 5.79 3.18
CA VAL A 396 -27.09 4.67 4.10
C VAL A 396 -25.60 4.46 4.32
N LYS A 397 -24.80 4.47 3.25
CA LYS A 397 -23.37 4.18 3.33
C LYS A 397 -22.55 5.38 3.79
N GLY A 398 -23.11 6.58 3.68
CA GLY A 398 -22.47 7.85 3.95
C GLY A 398 -21.58 8.32 2.79
N LYS A 399 -20.62 9.17 3.12
CA LYS A 399 -19.64 9.75 2.20
C LYS A 399 -18.62 8.70 1.75
N GLU A 400 -18.38 8.61 0.44
CA GLU A 400 -17.24 7.88 -0.13
C GLU A 400 -15.94 8.50 0.39
N GLN A 401 -15.06 7.70 0.99
CA GLN A 401 -13.82 8.15 1.61
C GLN A 401 -12.61 7.82 0.73
N THR A 402 -11.52 8.55 0.95
CA THR A 402 -10.22 8.27 0.32
C THR A 402 -9.08 8.54 1.30
N ALA A 403 -7.96 7.86 1.05
CA ALA A 403 -6.70 8.12 1.70
C ALA A 403 -5.56 7.95 0.69
N ALA A 404 -4.48 8.69 0.87
CA ALA A 404 -3.34 8.65 -0.02
C ALA A 404 -2.04 8.97 0.71
N MET A 405 -0.93 8.44 0.22
CA MET A 405 0.40 8.68 0.77
C MET A 405 1.40 8.93 -0.35
N LEU A 406 2.13 10.05 -0.30
CA LEU A 406 3.22 10.36 -1.23
C LEU A 406 4.56 10.28 -0.51
N ILE A 407 5.42 9.35 -0.92
CA ILE A 407 6.70 9.05 -0.27
C ILE A 407 7.86 9.33 -1.23
N ASN A 408 8.89 10.03 -0.75
CA ASN A 408 10.21 9.99 -1.37
C ASN A 408 10.88 8.67 -1.02
N HIS A 409 10.77 7.67 -1.90
CA HIS A 409 11.24 6.32 -1.62
C HIS A 409 12.77 6.21 -1.46
N LYS A 410 13.54 7.21 -1.92
CA LYS A 410 15.00 7.24 -1.76
C LYS A 410 15.39 7.52 -0.30
N THR A 411 14.55 8.21 0.45
CA THR A 411 14.82 8.56 1.85
C THR A 411 13.81 7.97 2.84
N GLY A 412 12.62 7.57 2.41
CA GLY A 412 11.49 7.21 3.29
C GLY A 412 10.65 8.42 3.74
N ALA A 413 11.00 9.64 3.32
CA ALA A 413 10.31 10.85 3.78
C ALA A 413 8.88 10.94 3.21
N ILE A 414 7.88 11.10 4.09
CA ILE A 414 6.50 11.36 3.68
C ILE A 414 6.37 12.82 3.27
N LEU A 415 6.07 13.08 1.99
CA LEU A 415 6.02 14.41 1.41
C LEU A 415 4.64 15.05 1.54
N GLY A 416 3.59 14.23 1.53
CA GLY A 416 2.20 14.66 1.65
C GLY A 416 1.28 13.44 1.79
N MET A 417 0.08 13.68 2.32
CA MET A 417 -0.91 12.63 2.54
C MET A 417 -2.33 13.16 2.41
N ILE A 418 -3.27 12.25 2.21
CA ILE A 418 -4.70 12.46 2.39
C ILE A 418 -5.15 11.51 3.49
N GLU A 419 -5.55 12.08 4.62
CA GLU A 419 -5.94 11.33 5.82
C GLU A 419 -7.43 10.94 5.82
N GLY A 420 -8.21 11.58 4.97
CA GLY A 420 -9.67 11.50 4.92
C GLY A 420 -10.22 12.70 4.16
N ARG A 421 -11.51 12.71 3.82
CA ARG A 421 -12.09 13.84 3.05
C ARG A 421 -12.42 15.04 3.93
N ASP A 422 -13.14 14.81 5.01
CA ASP A 422 -13.61 15.87 5.92
C ASP A 422 -13.33 15.51 7.38
N PHE A 423 -12.51 16.33 8.03
CA PHE A 423 -12.14 16.13 9.43
C PHE A 423 -13.31 16.29 10.41
N GLN A 424 -14.31 17.12 10.08
CA GLN A 424 -15.44 17.35 10.96
C GLN A 424 -16.38 16.13 11.00
N ASP A 425 -16.45 15.39 9.89
CA ASP A 425 -17.23 14.15 9.80
C ASP A 425 -16.44 12.95 10.36
N GLU A 426 -15.14 12.87 10.07
CA GLU A 426 -14.30 11.74 10.44
C GLU A 426 -12.88 12.19 10.82
N GLN A 427 -12.45 11.89 12.04
CA GLN A 427 -11.17 12.34 12.58
C GLN A 427 -10.05 11.30 12.46
N MET A 428 -10.39 10.04 12.16
CA MET A 428 -9.40 8.99 11.93
C MET A 428 -8.54 9.31 10.71
N ASN A 429 -7.21 9.16 10.85
CA ASN A 429 -6.30 9.22 9.72
C ASN A 429 -6.28 7.87 8.99
N TYR A 430 -7.00 7.78 7.88
CA TYR A 430 -7.08 6.58 7.06
C TYR A 430 -5.77 6.25 6.32
N ALA A 431 -4.83 7.18 6.17
CA ALA A 431 -3.56 6.88 5.53
C ALA A 431 -2.63 6.03 6.44
N THR A 432 -2.61 6.34 7.74
CA THR A 432 -1.65 5.75 8.69
C THR A 432 -2.27 4.79 9.72
N GLN A 433 -3.58 4.91 9.98
CA GLN A 433 -4.24 4.15 11.07
C GLN A 433 -5.23 3.11 10.58
N MET A 434 -5.83 3.31 9.40
CA MET A 434 -6.83 2.38 8.88
C MET A 434 -6.15 1.20 8.20
N VAL A 435 -6.55 0.00 8.62
CA VAL A 435 -6.21 -1.25 7.95
C VAL A 435 -7.35 -1.70 7.05
N ARG A 436 -7.03 -1.98 5.78
CA ARG A 436 -8.00 -2.44 4.78
C ARG A 436 -7.42 -3.53 3.90
N GLN A 437 -8.31 -4.35 3.35
CA GLN A 437 -7.95 -5.45 2.47
C GLN A 437 -7.31 -4.86 1.19
N PRO A 438 -6.02 -5.14 0.88
CA PRO A 438 -5.32 -4.53 -0.25
C PRO A 438 -5.82 -5.03 -1.62
N GLY A 439 -6.50 -6.18 -1.63
CA GLY A 439 -6.85 -6.85 -2.88
C GLY A 439 -5.59 -7.23 -3.68
N SER A 440 -5.69 -7.13 -5.01
CA SER A 440 -4.61 -7.52 -5.93
C SER A 440 -3.31 -6.70 -5.87
N THR A 441 -3.23 -5.60 -5.12
CA THR A 441 -1.94 -4.88 -4.91
C THR A 441 -0.97 -5.69 -4.05
N MET A 442 -1.44 -6.72 -3.34
CA MET A 442 -0.59 -7.64 -2.59
C MET A 442 0.19 -8.62 -3.50
N LYS A 443 -0.26 -8.83 -4.75
CA LYS A 443 0.37 -9.81 -5.66
C LYS A 443 1.84 -9.49 -5.98
N PRO A 444 2.21 -8.25 -6.37
CA PRO A 444 3.63 -7.89 -6.49
C PRO A 444 4.43 -8.19 -5.22
N ILE A 445 3.89 -7.83 -4.05
CA ILE A 445 4.60 -7.88 -2.77
C ILE A 445 4.85 -9.32 -2.29
N ALA A 446 3.83 -10.16 -2.29
CA ALA A 446 3.88 -11.48 -1.64
C ALA A 446 3.97 -12.67 -2.61
N ALA A 447 3.71 -12.50 -3.91
CA ALA A 447 3.87 -13.57 -4.90
C ALA A 447 5.03 -13.30 -5.86
N TYR A 448 4.95 -12.21 -6.63
CA TYR A 448 5.86 -12.05 -7.77
C TYR A 448 7.26 -11.57 -7.38
N LEU A 449 7.41 -10.61 -6.46
CA LEU A 449 8.74 -10.18 -5.99
C LEU A 449 9.55 -11.34 -5.39
N PRO A 450 9.04 -12.11 -4.40
CA PRO A 450 9.83 -13.21 -3.86
C PRO A 450 10.11 -14.29 -4.91
N ALA A 451 9.17 -14.59 -5.81
CA ALA A 451 9.40 -15.54 -6.89
C ALA A 451 10.46 -15.07 -7.91
N LEU A 452 10.49 -13.78 -8.24
CA LEU A 452 11.50 -13.19 -9.12
C LEU A 452 12.89 -13.19 -8.47
N ASP A 453 12.95 -12.91 -7.17
CA ASP A 453 14.21 -12.82 -6.42
C ASP A 453 14.86 -14.19 -6.18
N GLU A 454 14.04 -15.22 -5.90
CA GLU A 454 14.50 -16.62 -5.82
C GLU A 454 14.79 -17.22 -7.21
N GLY A 455 14.37 -16.57 -8.30
CA GLY A 455 14.56 -17.06 -9.67
C GLY A 455 13.57 -18.16 -10.09
N LEU A 456 12.50 -18.36 -9.31
CA LEU A 456 11.43 -19.32 -9.58
C LEU A 456 10.60 -18.92 -10.81
N VAL A 457 10.51 -17.61 -11.06
CA VAL A 457 9.82 -17.04 -12.20
C VAL A 457 10.60 -15.85 -12.75
N GLN A 458 10.55 -15.61 -14.05
CA GLN A 458 11.05 -14.42 -14.74
C GLN A 458 9.93 -13.91 -15.68
N PRO A 459 9.98 -12.68 -16.23
CA PRO A 459 8.88 -12.10 -17.01
C PRO A 459 8.28 -13.00 -18.11
N ALA A 460 9.12 -13.74 -18.83
CA ALA A 460 8.71 -14.70 -19.86
C ALA A 460 8.48 -16.14 -19.36
N SER A 461 8.76 -16.45 -18.09
CA SER A 461 8.44 -17.77 -17.53
C SER A 461 6.94 -18.05 -17.64
N ILE A 462 6.61 -19.30 -17.90
CA ILE A 462 5.23 -19.75 -18.10
C ILE A 462 4.65 -20.22 -16.76
N ILE A 463 3.47 -19.71 -16.44
CA ILE A 463 2.67 -20.11 -15.29
C ILE A 463 1.35 -20.67 -15.82
N ASP A 464 0.95 -21.82 -15.28
CA ASP A 464 -0.31 -22.43 -15.66
C ASP A 464 -1.49 -21.76 -14.94
N ASP A 465 -2.36 -21.05 -15.66
CA ASP A 465 -3.62 -20.49 -15.19
C ASP A 465 -4.77 -21.52 -15.21
N SER A 466 -4.51 -22.78 -14.86
CA SER A 466 -5.50 -23.83 -14.60
C SER A 466 -5.97 -23.85 -13.14
N PRO A 467 -7.22 -24.28 -12.83
CA PRO A 467 -7.78 -24.27 -11.49
C PRO A 467 -6.87 -24.84 -10.40
N ILE A 468 -6.89 -24.16 -9.25
CA ILE A 468 -6.31 -24.63 -8.00
C ILE A 468 -7.45 -25.01 -7.04
N ILE A 469 -7.36 -26.19 -6.42
CA ILE A 469 -8.37 -26.71 -5.49
C ILE A 469 -7.84 -26.51 -4.08
N LEU A 470 -8.44 -25.56 -3.35
CA LEU A 470 -8.05 -25.21 -1.99
C LEU A 470 -9.03 -25.83 -0.99
N LYS A 471 -8.55 -26.16 0.21
CA LYS A 471 -9.43 -26.63 1.29
C LYS A 471 -10.18 -25.43 1.85
N ASP A 472 -11.46 -25.59 2.20
CA ASP A 472 -12.26 -24.49 2.77
C ASP A 472 -12.13 -24.34 4.29
N GLY A 473 -11.22 -25.10 4.91
CA GLY A 473 -11.05 -25.15 6.37
C GLY A 473 -12.03 -26.09 7.09
N GLN A 474 -12.95 -26.73 6.35
CA GLN A 474 -13.85 -27.77 6.84
C GLN A 474 -13.63 -29.07 6.02
N THR A 475 -14.71 -29.74 5.62
CA THR A 475 -14.66 -30.95 4.78
C THR A 475 -14.77 -30.67 3.28
N GLY A 476 -14.94 -29.40 2.88
CA GLY A 476 -15.21 -28.99 1.51
C GLY A 476 -14.00 -28.37 0.80
N PHE A 477 -14.26 -27.79 -0.36
CA PHE A 477 -13.25 -27.18 -1.22
C PHE A 477 -13.68 -25.82 -1.75
N HIS A 478 -12.71 -24.94 -1.94
CA HIS A 478 -12.85 -23.67 -2.63
C HIS A 478 -11.99 -23.68 -3.89
N ILE A 479 -12.58 -23.31 -5.03
CA ILE A 479 -11.87 -23.22 -6.32
C ILE A 479 -11.88 -21.75 -6.76
N PRO A 480 -10.80 -21.00 -6.50
CA PRO A 480 -10.69 -19.60 -6.87
C PRO A 480 -10.73 -19.41 -8.38
N LYS A 481 -11.33 -18.30 -8.82
CA LYS A 481 -11.44 -17.92 -10.23
C LYS A 481 -10.81 -16.56 -10.51
N ASN A 482 -10.44 -16.34 -11.76
CA ASN A 482 -10.03 -15.01 -12.24
C ASN A 482 -11.24 -14.07 -12.32
N ALA A 483 -10.98 -12.76 -12.36
CA ALA A 483 -12.03 -11.74 -12.40
C ALA A 483 -12.96 -11.84 -13.63
N ASN A 484 -12.46 -12.40 -14.73
CA ASN A 484 -13.22 -12.68 -15.96
C ASN A 484 -13.98 -14.03 -15.91
N ASN A 485 -13.95 -14.75 -14.79
CA ASN A 485 -14.56 -16.08 -14.60
C ASN A 485 -14.02 -17.16 -15.57
N ARG A 486 -12.77 -17.05 -16.03
CA ARG A 486 -12.14 -18.00 -16.96
C ARG A 486 -10.70 -18.33 -16.55
N TYR A 487 -10.18 -19.42 -17.10
CA TYR A 487 -8.82 -19.92 -16.93
C TYR A 487 -8.11 -19.82 -18.29
N GLN A 488 -7.06 -19.02 -18.41
CA GLN A 488 -6.39 -18.71 -19.69
C GLN A 488 -5.37 -19.77 -20.12
N GLY A 489 -5.14 -20.80 -19.31
CA GLY A 489 -4.14 -21.82 -19.61
C GLY A 489 -2.72 -21.33 -19.39
N LEU A 490 -1.80 -21.74 -20.25
CA LEU A 490 -0.40 -21.32 -20.13
C LEU A 490 -0.22 -19.83 -20.45
N VAL A 491 0.22 -19.05 -19.47
CA VAL A 491 0.44 -17.60 -19.60
C VAL A 491 1.82 -17.21 -19.09
N THR A 492 2.40 -16.14 -19.66
CA THR A 492 3.67 -15.60 -19.13
C THR A 492 3.44 -14.90 -17.79
N ALA A 493 4.46 -14.86 -16.94
CA ALA A 493 4.41 -14.13 -15.67
C ALA A 493 4.05 -12.66 -15.87
N ARG A 494 4.58 -12.02 -16.93
CA ARG A 494 4.20 -10.66 -17.32
C ARG A 494 2.71 -10.55 -17.61
N ARG A 495 2.17 -11.42 -18.47
CA ARG A 495 0.75 -11.40 -18.83
C ARG A 495 -0.14 -11.64 -17.62
N ALA A 496 0.25 -12.57 -16.75
CA ALA A 496 -0.48 -12.86 -15.53
C ALA A 496 -0.55 -11.65 -14.59
N LEU A 497 0.55 -10.90 -14.42
CA LEU A 497 0.54 -9.67 -13.62
C LEU A 497 -0.21 -8.52 -14.32
N ASN A 498 -0.04 -8.37 -15.63
CA ASN A 498 -0.66 -7.35 -16.48
C ASN A 498 -2.19 -7.35 -16.35
N TYR A 499 -2.81 -8.52 -16.50
CA TYR A 499 -4.26 -8.73 -16.31
C TYR A 499 -4.66 -9.05 -14.88
N SER A 500 -3.70 -9.06 -13.94
CA SER A 500 -3.93 -9.30 -12.53
C SER A 500 -4.67 -10.62 -12.28
N LEU A 501 -4.26 -11.70 -12.96
CA LEU A 501 -4.86 -13.03 -12.81
C LEU A 501 -4.67 -13.55 -11.37
N ASN A 502 -5.70 -14.19 -10.82
CA ASN A 502 -5.73 -14.66 -9.44
C ASN A 502 -4.97 -15.97 -9.28
N VAL A 503 -5.22 -16.92 -10.18
CA VAL A 503 -4.71 -18.29 -10.05
C VAL A 503 -3.19 -18.37 -10.21
N PRO A 504 -2.53 -17.68 -11.17
CA PRO A 504 -1.08 -17.68 -11.24
C PRO A 504 -0.43 -17.09 -9.98
N ALA A 505 -1.02 -16.04 -9.41
CA ALA A 505 -0.53 -15.45 -8.16
C ALA A 505 -0.71 -16.41 -6.97
N LEU A 506 -1.82 -17.16 -6.91
CA LEU A 506 -2.05 -18.18 -5.90
C LEU A 506 -1.05 -19.33 -6.01
N LYS A 507 -0.73 -19.79 -7.22
CA LYS A 507 0.26 -20.87 -7.43
C LYS A 507 1.66 -20.41 -7.02
N LEU A 508 2.06 -19.19 -7.41
CA LEU A 508 3.33 -18.62 -6.94
C LEU A 508 3.39 -18.55 -5.42
N PHE A 509 2.31 -18.08 -4.78
CA PHE A 509 2.23 -17.92 -3.32
C PHE A 509 2.16 -19.25 -2.54
N ASN A 510 1.32 -20.20 -2.97
CA ASN A 510 1.08 -21.45 -2.25
C ASN A 510 2.08 -22.55 -2.59
N GLU A 511 2.48 -22.67 -3.85
CA GLU A 511 3.18 -23.85 -4.38
C GLU A 511 4.66 -23.59 -4.65
N GLU A 512 5.01 -22.43 -5.21
CA GLU A 512 6.38 -22.14 -5.65
C GLU A 512 7.22 -21.42 -4.57
N VAL A 513 6.72 -20.29 -4.03
CA VAL A 513 7.39 -19.54 -2.95
C VAL A 513 7.06 -20.15 -1.58
N GLY A 514 5.78 -20.44 -1.34
CA GLY A 514 5.24 -20.87 -0.06
C GLY A 514 4.85 -19.71 0.86
N ILE A 515 3.73 -19.88 1.57
CA ILE A 515 3.06 -18.84 2.38
C ILE A 515 4.02 -18.20 3.41
N ASP A 516 4.79 -19.02 4.14
CA ASP A 516 5.68 -18.55 5.19
C ASP A 516 6.75 -17.60 4.65
N LYS A 517 7.39 -17.97 3.54
CA LYS A 517 8.42 -17.15 2.88
C LYS A 517 7.81 -15.88 2.28
N SER A 518 6.64 -16.00 1.66
CA SER A 518 5.91 -14.86 1.09
C SER A 518 5.60 -13.80 2.16
N TRP A 519 5.13 -14.20 3.34
CA TRP A 519 4.85 -13.27 4.43
C TRP A 519 6.09 -12.77 5.14
N ALA A 520 7.15 -13.58 5.28
CA ALA A 520 8.44 -13.10 5.75
C ALA A 520 9.01 -12.00 4.81
N PHE A 521 8.87 -12.19 3.49
CA PHE A 521 9.27 -11.20 2.49
C PHE A 521 8.43 -9.92 2.58
N ALA A 522 7.10 -10.03 2.71
CA ALA A 522 6.23 -8.87 2.90
C ALA A 522 6.57 -8.08 4.20
N LYS A 523 6.84 -8.78 5.31
CA LYS A 523 7.29 -8.15 6.56
C LYS A 523 8.63 -7.42 6.40
N LYS A 524 9.57 -7.97 5.61
CA LYS A 524 10.85 -7.31 5.26
C LYS A 524 10.63 -5.99 4.51
N LEU A 525 9.47 -5.80 3.88
CA LEU A 525 9.07 -4.57 3.17
C LEU A 525 8.17 -3.66 4.01
N GLY A 526 8.11 -3.86 5.33
CA GLY A 526 7.37 -2.97 6.23
C GLY A 526 5.89 -3.29 6.38
N ILE A 527 5.39 -4.43 5.89
CA ILE A 527 4.01 -4.84 6.17
C ILE A 527 3.95 -5.47 7.57
N THR A 528 3.72 -4.65 8.60
CA THR A 528 3.70 -5.05 10.01
C THR A 528 2.37 -5.67 10.44
N THR A 529 1.31 -5.42 9.68
CA THR A 529 -0.06 -5.84 9.96
C THR A 529 -0.34 -7.34 9.76
N ILE A 530 0.58 -8.11 9.15
CA ILE A 530 0.44 -9.56 8.96
C ILE A 530 0.40 -10.31 10.30
N GLN A 531 -0.71 -11.01 10.54
CA GLN A 531 -1.01 -11.76 11.77
C GLN A 531 -0.68 -13.24 11.66
N PRO A 532 -0.55 -13.98 12.77
CA PRO A 532 -0.39 -15.44 12.76
C PRO A 532 -1.48 -16.17 11.95
N ALA A 533 -2.72 -15.69 11.96
CA ALA A 533 -3.81 -16.31 11.19
C ALA A 533 -3.60 -16.22 9.67
N ASP A 534 -2.88 -15.21 9.17
CA ASP A 534 -2.63 -15.00 7.74
C ASP A 534 -1.71 -16.08 7.15
N TYR A 535 -0.92 -16.77 7.98
CA TYR A 535 -0.07 -17.89 7.57
C TYR A 535 -0.88 -19.15 7.21
N GLN A 536 -2.17 -19.21 7.57
CA GLN A 536 -3.09 -20.26 7.16
C GLN A 536 -4.00 -19.83 6.00
N ALA A 537 -3.93 -18.56 5.57
CA ALA A 537 -4.80 -18.00 4.56
C ALA A 537 -4.29 -18.32 3.14
N GLN A 538 -4.74 -19.45 2.56
CA GLN A 538 -4.34 -19.89 1.21
C GLN A 538 -4.66 -18.86 0.10
N THR A 539 -5.59 -17.94 0.34
CA THR A 539 -5.98 -16.85 -0.58
C THR A 539 -5.45 -15.49 -0.17
N GLY A 540 -4.60 -15.40 0.86
CA GLY A 540 -4.16 -14.13 1.45
C GLY A 540 -3.44 -13.21 0.45
N VAL A 541 -2.71 -13.75 -0.54
CA VAL A 541 -2.06 -12.95 -1.61
C VAL A 541 -3.04 -12.24 -2.55
N LEU A 542 -4.31 -12.63 -2.54
CA LEU A 542 -5.40 -11.91 -3.22
C LEU A 542 -5.93 -10.74 -2.38
N GLY A 543 -5.34 -10.52 -1.21
CA GLY A 543 -5.63 -9.46 -0.27
C GLY A 543 -6.62 -9.81 0.82
N GLY A 544 -6.90 -11.10 1.05
CA GLY A 544 -7.74 -11.61 2.13
C GLY A 544 -6.95 -11.85 3.42
N LEU A 545 -6.67 -10.79 4.16
CA LEU A 545 -5.92 -10.79 5.42
C LEU A 545 -6.87 -10.64 6.61
N GLN A 546 -6.43 -11.02 7.82
CA GLN A 546 -7.22 -10.88 9.05
C GLN A 546 -7.66 -9.42 9.27
N TYR A 547 -6.75 -8.47 9.07
CA TYR A 547 -7.02 -7.04 9.22
C TYR A 547 -6.88 -6.26 7.91
N GLY A 548 -5.87 -6.59 7.10
CA GLY A 548 -5.49 -5.81 5.92
C GLY A 548 -4.17 -5.08 6.15
N VAL A 549 -3.94 -4.01 5.39
CA VAL A 549 -2.74 -3.15 5.47
C VAL A 549 -3.13 -1.69 5.55
N THR A 550 -2.25 -0.82 6.05
CA THR A 550 -2.43 0.63 5.92
C THR A 550 -2.01 1.13 4.55
N VAL A 551 -2.44 2.34 4.17
CA VAL A 551 -1.97 2.98 2.93
C VAL A 551 -0.47 3.23 3.02
N GLU A 552 0.01 3.67 4.17
CA GLU A 552 1.44 3.89 4.43
C GLU A 552 2.28 2.63 4.18
N GLU A 553 1.94 1.51 4.83
CA GLU A 553 2.68 0.24 4.73
C GLU A 553 2.79 -0.22 3.27
N LEU A 554 1.66 -0.23 2.56
CA LEU A 554 1.61 -0.70 1.18
C LEU A 554 2.35 0.25 0.23
N THR A 555 2.17 1.57 0.38
CA THR A 555 2.88 2.57 -0.42
C THR A 555 4.39 2.44 -0.22
N ASN A 556 4.84 2.26 1.02
CA ASN A 556 6.25 2.16 1.34
C ASN A 556 6.88 0.87 0.78
N ALA A 557 6.17 -0.26 0.84
CA ALA A 557 6.59 -1.51 0.22
C ALA A 557 6.79 -1.37 -1.31
N TYR A 558 5.92 -0.64 -2.00
CA TYR A 558 6.12 -0.30 -3.43
C TYR A 558 7.29 0.68 -3.63
N GLY A 559 7.57 1.53 -2.65
CA GLY A 559 8.76 2.38 -2.59
C GLY A 559 10.06 1.60 -2.72
N ALA A 560 10.18 0.43 -2.09
CA ALA A 560 11.36 -0.42 -2.24
C ALA A 560 11.57 -0.88 -3.69
N ILE A 561 10.50 -1.14 -4.44
CA ILE A 561 10.59 -1.51 -5.87
C ILE A 561 11.14 -0.34 -6.68
N ALA A 562 10.58 0.85 -6.48
CA ALA A 562 11.02 2.08 -7.13
C ALA A 562 12.49 2.42 -6.79
N ASN A 563 12.89 2.11 -5.56
CA ASN A 563 14.23 2.34 -5.03
C ASN A 563 15.17 1.13 -5.19
N LYS A 564 15.07 0.40 -6.31
CA LYS A 564 16.05 -0.63 -6.69
C LYS A 564 16.21 -1.77 -5.68
N GLY A 565 15.14 -2.09 -4.96
CA GLY A 565 15.11 -3.11 -3.92
C GLY A 565 15.62 -2.64 -2.55
N VAL A 566 15.95 -1.36 -2.40
CA VAL A 566 16.29 -0.75 -1.10
C VAL A 566 15.02 -0.25 -0.43
N TYR A 567 14.65 -0.87 0.68
CA TYR A 567 13.58 -0.42 1.56
C TYR A 567 14.10 0.65 2.53
N ASN A 568 13.40 1.79 2.59
CA ASN A 568 13.58 2.80 3.62
C ASN A 568 12.28 2.88 4.42
N ASP A 569 12.35 2.81 5.74
CA ASP A 569 11.14 2.96 6.55
C ASP A 569 10.56 4.38 6.38
N SER A 570 9.23 4.46 6.35
CA SER A 570 8.55 5.73 6.09
C SER A 570 8.48 6.55 7.36
N TYR A 571 8.73 7.86 7.24
CA TYR A 571 8.71 8.74 8.40
C TYR A 571 8.13 10.10 8.08
N MET A 572 7.35 10.65 9.02
CA MET A 572 6.82 12.01 8.94
C MET A 572 7.63 13.00 9.79
N ILE A 573 8.15 12.58 10.94
CA ILE A 573 8.88 13.48 11.86
C ILE A 573 10.37 13.43 11.52
N SER A 574 10.93 14.54 11.05
CA SER A 574 12.36 14.63 10.69
C SER A 574 13.24 14.92 11.90
N LYS A 575 12.78 15.80 12.81
CA LYS A 575 13.46 16.08 14.08
C LYS A 575 12.52 16.68 15.12
N ILE A 576 12.85 16.48 16.39
CA ILE A 576 12.22 17.13 17.54
C ILE A 576 13.30 17.89 18.30
N VAL A 577 13.04 19.16 18.59
CA VAL A 577 13.94 20.04 19.35
C VAL A 577 13.24 20.46 20.64
N ASP A 578 13.91 20.39 21.78
CA ASP A 578 13.36 20.85 23.06
C ASP A 578 13.29 22.38 23.17
N SER A 579 12.75 22.88 24.28
CA SER A 579 12.66 24.31 24.57
C SER A 579 14.03 25.00 24.75
N LYS A 580 15.09 24.25 25.07
CA LYS A 580 16.47 24.74 25.24
C LYS A 580 17.24 24.78 23.92
N GLY A 581 16.69 24.21 22.85
CA GLY A 581 17.32 24.15 21.54
C GLY A 581 18.11 22.86 21.27
N ASN A 582 18.04 21.87 22.16
CA ASN A 582 18.68 20.57 21.95
C ASN A 582 17.82 19.71 21.02
N ILE A 583 18.47 19.02 20.09
CA ILE A 583 17.81 18.01 19.25
C ILE A 583 17.61 16.76 20.11
N VAL A 584 16.36 16.45 20.46
CA VAL A 584 16.02 15.24 21.26
C VAL A 584 15.76 14.04 20.38
N TYR A 585 15.37 14.27 19.13
CA TYR A 585 15.19 13.26 18.10
C TYR A 585 15.60 13.84 16.76
N LYS A 586 16.28 13.03 15.95
CA LYS A 586 16.50 13.26 14.54
C LYS A 586 16.36 11.91 13.87
N HIS A 587 15.55 11.84 12.81
CA HIS A 587 15.41 10.61 12.05
C HIS A 587 16.78 10.17 11.51
N ASP A 588 17.09 8.90 11.71
CA ASP A 588 18.27 8.25 11.18
C ASP A 588 17.79 7.15 10.23
N ALA A 589 18.31 7.17 9.00
CA ALA A 589 17.85 6.28 7.96
C ALA A 589 18.57 4.93 8.09
N GLU A 590 17.81 3.85 8.19
CA GLU A 590 18.32 2.47 8.22
C GLU A 590 17.91 1.72 6.94
N PRO A 591 18.51 2.03 5.77
CA PRO A 591 18.14 1.40 4.51
C PRO A 591 18.44 -0.10 4.53
N VAL A 592 17.48 -0.91 4.06
CA VAL A 592 17.61 -2.36 3.97
C VAL A 592 17.56 -2.79 2.50
N GLN A 593 18.59 -3.48 1.99
CA GLN A 593 18.50 -4.14 0.69
C GLN A 593 17.56 -5.36 0.82
N ALA A 594 16.31 -5.16 0.44
CA ALA A 594 15.25 -6.16 0.56
C ALA A 594 15.36 -7.26 -0.51
N PHE A 595 15.67 -6.88 -1.75
CA PHE A 595 15.83 -7.77 -2.91
C PHE A 595 16.75 -7.12 -3.95
N SER A 596 17.15 -7.83 -5.00
CA SER A 596 18.16 -7.30 -5.95
C SER A 596 17.65 -6.14 -6.82
N GLU A 597 18.57 -5.28 -7.30
CA GLU A 597 18.24 -4.21 -8.27
C GLU A 597 17.67 -4.80 -9.58
N GLN A 598 18.11 -6.00 -9.98
CA GLN A 598 17.58 -6.72 -11.12
C GLN A 598 16.12 -7.11 -10.90
N THR A 599 15.80 -7.72 -9.75
CA THR A 599 14.41 -8.05 -9.36
C THR A 599 13.53 -6.80 -9.37
N ALA A 600 14.02 -5.69 -8.80
CA ALA A 600 13.31 -4.42 -8.79
C ALA A 600 13.00 -3.91 -10.21
N TYR A 601 13.98 -3.99 -11.11
CA TYR A 601 13.81 -3.57 -12.50
C TYR A 601 12.85 -4.48 -13.28
N LEU A 602 12.94 -5.81 -13.11
CA LEU A 602 12.00 -6.75 -13.75
C LEU A 602 10.57 -6.48 -13.29
N MET A 603 10.35 -6.27 -11.99
CA MET A 603 9.03 -5.92 -11.44
C MET A 603 8.55 -4.56 -12.00
N THR A 604 9.41 -3.55 -12.00
CA THR A 604 9.10 -2.23 -12.59
C THR A 604 8.67 -2.35 -14.05
N ASP A 605 9.40 -3.13 -14.84
CA ASP A 605 9.11 -3.37 -16.25
C ASP A 605 7.77 -4.10 -16.44
N MET A 606 7.48 -5.13 -15.63
CA MET A 606 6.18 -5.81 -15.64
C MET A 606 5.03 -4.86 -15.25
N LEU A 607 5.20 -4.04 -14.21
CA LEU A 607 4.21 -3.06 -13.75
C LEU A 607 3.94 -1.95 -14.78
N ARG A 608 4.88 -1.66 -15.68
CA ARG A 608 4.64 -0.75 -16.81
C ARG A 608 3.50 -1.24 -17.69
N THR A 609 3.45 -2.56 -17.94
CA THR A 609 2.44 -3.15 -18.83
C THR A 609 1.03 -3.12 -18.26
N VAL A 610 0.90 -3.12 -16.92
CA VAL A 610 -0.39 -2.94 -16.23
C VAL A 610 -1.08 -1.62 -16.63
N ILE A 611 -0.29 -0.58 -16.93
CA ILE A 611 -0.79 0.72 -17.41
C ILE A 611 -0.97 0.70 -18.92
N THR A 612 0.02 0.26 -19.70
CA THR A 612 -0.04 0.38 -21.17
C THR A 612 -1.09 -0.55 -21.78
N GLU A 613 -1.24 -1.76 -21.24
CA GLU A 613 -2.04 -2.85 -21.83
C GLU A 613 -3.05 -3.48 -20.85
N GLY A 614 -2.94 -3.16 -19.55
CA GLY A 614 -3.62 -3.88 -18.48
C GLY A 614 -4.77 -3.17 -17.79
N THR A 615 -4.89 -3.45 -16.49
CA THR A 615 -6.03 -3.07 -15.65
C THR A 615 -6.13 -1.59 -15.29
N ALA A 616 -5.06 -0.81 -15.52
CA ALA A 616 -4.94 0.60 -15.15
C ALA A 616 -5.29 1.57 -16.29
N ASP A 617 -6.38 1.28 -17.00
CA ASP A 617 -6.87 2.01 -18.16
C ASP A 617 -7.11 3.51 -17.88
N LYS A 618 -7.64 3.87 -16.70
CA LYS A 618 -7.91 5.28 -16.37
C LYS A 618 -6.64 6.09 -16.14
N VAL A 619 -5.56 5.46 -15.68
CA VAL A 619 -4.26 6.12 -15.55
C VAL A 619 -3.67 6.39 -16.92
N ARG A 620 -3.70 5.40 -17.82
CA ARG A 620 -3.24 5.54 -19.21
C ARG A 620 -3.97 6.68 -19.95
N GLU A 621 -5.28 6.79 -19.77
CA GLU A 621 -6.11 7.79 -20.46
C GLU A 621 -5.86 9.23 -19.96
N ASN A 622 -5.63 9.42 -18.66
CA ASN A 622 -5.72 10.75 -18.03
C ASN A 622 -4.37 11.33 -17.56
N TYR A 623 -3.29 10.55 -17.60
CA TYR A 623 -1.98 11.01 -17.16
C TYR A 623 -1.32 11.94 -18.20
N LYS A 624 -1.01 13.17 -17.80
CA LYS A 624 -0.60 14.25 -18.72
C LYS A 624 0.89 14.29 -19.03
N TYR A 625 1.71 13.66 -18.20
CA TYR A 625 3.17 13.80 -18.21
C TYR A 625 3.90 12.55 -18.74
N SER A 626 3.21 11.67 -19.47
CA SER A 626 3.75 10.38 -19.96
C SER A 626 5.03 10.49 -20.80
N LYS A 627 5.31 11.66 -21.37
CA LYS A 627 6.52 11.93 -22.17
C LYS A 627 7.72 12.41 -21.35
N SER A 628 7.52 12.90 -20.13
CA SER A 628 8.56 13.53 -19.31
C SER A 628 8.78 12.86 -17.96
N VAL A 629 7.74 12.25 -17.39
CA VAL A 629 7.78 11.56 -16.10
C VAL A 629 7.19 10.16 -16.30
N PRO A 630 8.02 9.11 -16.28
CA PRO A 630 7.53 7.76 -16.51
C PRO A 630 6.82 7.26 -15.25
N ILE A 631 5.75 6.49 -15.45
CA ILE A 631 4.96 5.90 -14.37
C ILE A 631 4.79 4.40 -14.59
N VAL A 632 4.67 3.69 -13.48
CA VAL A 632 4.25 2.29 -13.42
C VAL A 632 3.32 2.12 -12.21
N GLY A 633 2.54 1.04 -12.16
CA GLY A 633 1.68 0.82 -11.00
C GLY A 633 0.83 -0.43 -11.06
N LYS A 634 0.06 -0.65 -10.01
CA LYS A 634 -0.80 -1.82 -9.81
C LYS A 634 -2.17 -1.42 -9.27
N THR A 635 -3.21 -1.98 -9.87
CA THR A 635 -4.58 -1.89 -9.34
C THR A 635 -4.85 -2.95 -8.28
N GLY A 636 -5.64 -2.59 -7.27
CA GLY A 636 -6.21 -3.48 -6.27
C GLY A 636 -7.72 -3.31 -6.17
N SER A 637 -8.44 -4.41 -5.97
CA SER A 637 -9.89 -4.39 -5.72
C SER A 637 -10.23 -5.60 -4.87
N THR A 638 -11.07 -5.41 -3.86
CA THR A 638 -11.67 -6.52 -3.12
C THR A 638 -12.81 -7.16 -3.93
N GLN A 639 -13.18 -8.40 -3.60
CA GLN A 639 -14.13 -9.19 -4.38
C GLN A 639 -15.49 -8.50 -4.59
N ASN A 640 -15.98 -7.77 -3.59
CA ASN A 640 -17.24 -7.03 -3.62
C ASN A 640 -17.04 -5.53 -3.91
N TYR A 641 -15.83 -5.08 -4.20
CA TYR A 641 -15.47 -3.65 -4.33
C TYR A 641 -15.80 -2.82 -3.07
N ALA A 642 -15.63 -3.40 -1.87
CA ALA A 642 -15.60 -2.61 -0.64
C ALA A 642 -14.44 -1.61 -0.62
N ASP A 643 -13.30 -2.02 -1.20
CA ASP A 643 -12.07 -1.25 -1.25
C ASP A 643 -11.48 -1.34 -2.66
N VAL A 644 -11.03 -0.20 -3.19
CA VAL A 644 -10.23 -0.12 -4.42
C VAL A 644 -8.95 0.66 -4.16
N TRP A 645 -7.87 0.18 -4.77
CA TRP A 645 -6.53 0.68 -4.56
C TRP A 645 -5.83 0.96 -5.88
N PHE A 646 -4.91 1.92 -5.85
CA PHE A 646 -3.89 2.06 -6.86
C PHE A 646 -2.56 2.43 -6.23
N GLU A 647 -1.57 1.57 -6.42
CA GLU A 647 -0.18 1.79 -6.01
C GLU A 647 0.64 2.09 -7.26
N GLY A 648 1.31 3.24 -7.30
CA GLY A 648 2.09 3.64 -8.47
C GLY A 648 3.26 4.52 -8.10
N TYR A 649 4.28 4.52 -8.96
CA TYR A 649 5.48 5.30 -8.71
C TYR A 649 6.12 5.83 -9.99
N THR A 650 6.86 6.90 -9.81
CA THR A 650 7.87 7.41 -10.74
C THR A 650 9.25 6.93 -10.26
N PRO A 651 10.36 7.26 -10.96
CA PRO A 651 11.69 6.97 -10.44
C PRO A 651 12.11 7.86 -9.24
N ASP A 652 11.27 8.82 -8.84
CA ASP A 652 11.59 9.80 -7.78
C ASP A 652 10.66 9.71 -6.55
N VAL A 653 9.38 9.35 -6.75
CA VAL A 653 8.39 9.25 -5.66
C VAL A 653 7.42 8.09 -5.88
N THR A 654 6.84 7.62 -4.78
CA THR A 654 5.78 6.58 -4.77
C THR A 654 4.50 7.17 -4.20
N LEU A 655 3.37 6.90 -4.84
CA LEU A 655 2.04 7.32 -4.43
C LEU A 655 1.10 6.11 -4.35
N GLY A 656 0.53 5.89 -3.17
CA GLY A 656 -0.58 4.94 -2.96
C GLY A 656 -1.88 5.68 -2.72
N VAL A 657 -2.98 5.15 -3.27
CA VAL A 657 -4.34 5.70 -3.09
C VAL A 657 -5.32 4.58 -2.79
N TRP A 658 -6.10 4.76 -1.73
CA TRP A 658 -7.26 3.96 -1.36
C TRP A 658 -8.56 4.74 -1.52
N VAL A 659 -9.62 4.05 -1.91
CA VAL A 659 -11.01 4.54 -1.88
C VAL A 659 -11.94 3.45 -1.37
N GLY A 660 -12.89 3.84 -0.52
CA GLY A 660 -13.92 2.96 0.02
C GLY A 660 -14.88 3.73 0.94
N TYR A 661 -15.73 3.02 1.67
CA TYR A 661 -16.59 3.62 2.71
C TYR A 661 -16.00 3.37 4.10
N LYS A 662 -16.41 4.19 5.08
CA LYS A 662 -16.00 4.06 6.50
C LYS A 662 -16.17 2.64 7.06
N GLN A 663 -17.25 1.95 6.68
CA GLN A 663 -17.50 0.57 7.07
C GLN A 663 -17.26 -0.36 5.88
N PRO A 664 -16.43 -1.42 6.01
CA PRO A 664 -16.08 -2.33 4.90
C PRO A 664 -17.24 -3.20 4.40
N VAL A 665 -18.37 -3.22 5.10
CA VAL A 665 -19.61 -3.86 4.63
C VAL A 665 -20.23 -3.12 3.45
N ASN A 666 -19.96 -1.81 3.32
CA ASN A 666 -20.48 -0.96 2.26
C ASN A 666 -19.59 -1.02 1.02
N THR A 667 -20.19 -1.17 -0.16
CA THR A 667 -19.48 -1.41 -1.41
C THR A 667 -19.67 -0.31 -2.45
N LEU A 668 -18.65 -0.18 -3.31
CA LEU A 668 -18.62 0.71 -4.47
C LEU A 668 -19.35 0.05 -5.65
N GLU A 669 -20.45 0.67 -6.10
CA GLU A 669 -21.37 0.02 -7.03
C GLU A 669 -21.18 0.46 -8.47
N THR A 670 -20.98 1.76 -8.68
CA THR A 670 -20.91 2.33 -10.03
C THR A 670 -19.56 2.06 -10.70
N LYS A 671 -19.54 2.07 -12.04
CA LYS A 671 -18.31 1.90 -12.82
C LYS A 671 -17.23 2.94 -12.48
N SER A 672 -17.64 4.18 -12.18
CA SER A 672 -16.70 5.25 -11.81
C SER A 672 -16.07 4.98 -10.45
N GLN A 673 -16.89 4.64 -9.45
CA GLN A 673 -16.41 4.35 -8.10
C GLN A 673 -15.39 3.21 -8.08
N LYS A 674 -15.65 2.13 -8.82
CA LYS A 674 -14.75 0.98 -8.95
C LYS A 674 -13.38 1.33 -9.59
N LYS A 675 -13.25 2.50 -10.19
CA LYS A 675 -12.01 3.02 -10.80
C LYS A 675 -11.50 4.29 -10.12
N ARG A 676 -12.12 4.72 -9.02
CA ARG A 676 -11.85 6.02 -8.37
C ARG A 676 -10.40 6.16 -7.90
N ALA A 677 -9.81 5.12 -7.33
CA ALA A 677 -8.42 5.15 -6.90
C ALA A 677 -7.46 5.50 -8.05
N GLN A 678 -7.70 4.97 -9.27
CA GLN A 678 -6.90 5.31 -10.46
C GLN A 678 -7.09 6.78 -10.87
N GLN A 679 -8.33 7.27 -10.83
CA GLN A 679 -8.67 8.65 -11.20
C GLN A 679 -7.99 9.64 -10.24
N LEU A 680 -8.16 9.44 -8.93
CA LEU A 680 -7.57 10.28 -7.90
C LEU A 680 -6.04 10.21 -7.93
N TRP A 681 -5.45 9.02 -8.06
CA TRP A 681 -4.00 8.89 -8.21
C TRP A 681 -3.47 9.72 -9.39
N THR A 682 -4.15 9.66 -10.53
CA THR A 682 -3.76 10.40 -11.73
C THR A 682 -3.91 11.91 -11.55
N GLN A 683 -4.99 12.35 -10.90
CA GLN A 683 -5.24 13.76 -10.59
C GLN A 683 -4.21 14.32 -9.62
N ILE A 684 -3.89 13.57 -8.54
CA ILE A 684 -2.85 13.91 -7.57
C ILE A 684 -1.51 14.03 -8.28
N MET A 685 -1.07 13.00 -9.03
CA MET A 685 0.22 13.06 -9.72
C MET A 685 0.32 14.20 -10.72
N ASN A 686 -0.73 14.44 -11.51
CA ASN A 686 -0.74 15.54 -12.46
C ASN A 686 -0.59 16.90 -11.74
N GLN A 687 -1.28 17.10 -10.62
CA GLN A 687 -1.24 18.36 -9.86
C GLN A 687 0.06 18.52 -9.07
N VAL A 688 0.60 17.44 -8.49
CA VAL A 688 1.88 17.45 -7.77
C VAL A 688 3.04 17.75 -8.72
N ILE A 689 3.10 17.11 -9.89
CA ILE A 689 4.11 17.42 -10.92
C ILE A 689 3.99 18.88 -11.38
N ALA A 690 2.77 19.41 -11.51
CA ALA A 690 2.57 20.82 -11.86
C ALA A 690 3.03 21.78 -10.74
N THR A 691 2.87 21.38 -9.48
CA THR A 691 3.21 22.16 -8.28
C THR A 691 4.72 22.19 -8.03
N ASP A 692 5.40 21.06 -8.21
CA ASP A 692 6.82 20.89 -7.91
C ASP A 692 7.50 20.06 -9.00
N LYS A 693 7.91 20.73 -10.08
CA LYS A 693 8.57 20.09 -11.23
C LYS A 693 9.98 19.62 -10.90
N GLU A 694 10.66 20.29 -9.97
CA GLU A 694 12.05 20.00 -9.59
C GLU A 694 12.18 18.70 -8.81
N MET A 695 11.08 18.18 -8.27
CA MET A 695 11.03 16.85 -7.66
C MET A 695 11.14 15.71 -8.69
N PHE A 696 10.77 15.95 -9.95
CA PHE A 696 10.66 14.92 -11.00
C PHE A 696 11.76 15.08 -12.06
N VAL A 697 13.01 14.92 -11.63
CA VAL A 697 14.19 15.08 -12.50
C VAL A 697 14.54 13.82 -13.29
N THR A 698 14.01 12.66 -12.91
CA THR A 698 14.37 11.38 -13.52
C THR A 698 13.33 10.97 -14.57
N ASP A 699 13.75 10.96 -15.84
CA ASP A 699 12.88 10.73 -17.00
C ASP A 699 12.70 9.25 -17.39
N SER A 700 13.43 8.34 -16.76
CA SER A 700 13.47 6.93 -17.13
C SER A 700 13.82 6.01 -15.95
N PHE A 701 13.30 4.79 -15.99
CA PHE A 701 13.72 3.73 -15.08
C PHE A 701 15.00 3.09 -15.62
N LYS A 702 16.14 3.33 -14.96
CA LYS A 702 17.44 2.87 -15.45
C LYS A 702 17.57 1.34 -15.35
N LYS A 703 17.81 0.69 -16.49
CA LYS A 703 18.12 -0.74 -16.57
C LYS A 703 19.48 -1.05 -15.90
N PRO A 704 19.53 -1.93 -14.88
CA PRO A 704 20.80 -2.34 -14.28
C PRO A 704 21.57 -3.33 -15.15
N SER A 705 22.84 -3.55 -14.82
CA SER A 705 23.63 -4.63 -15.41
C SER A 705 23.03 -6.00 -15.03
N GLY A 706 23.35 -7.03 -15.82
CA GLY A 706 22.85 -8.39 -15.56
C GLY A 706 21.38 -8.61 -15.92
N ILE A 707 20.77 -7.72 -16.72
CA ILE A 707 19.46 -7.95 -17.35
C ILE A 707 19.63 -8.23 -18.84
N GLU A 708 19.16 -9.39 -19.29
CA GLU A 708 19.36 -9.89 -20.65
C GLU A 708 18.03 -10.16 -21.34
N THR A 709 17.96 -9.94 -22.66
CA THR A 709 16.80 -10.30 -23.47
C THR A 709 16.99 -11.73 -24.00
N ARG A 710 15.96 -12.56 -23.87
CA ARG A 710 15.96 -13.94 -24.37
C ARG A 710 14.61 -14.32 -24.97
N THR A 711 14.66 -15.16 -25.99
CA THR A 711 13.49 -15.83 -26.58
C THR A 711 13.39 -17.23 -26.02
N VAL A 712 12.23 -17.57 -25.47
CA VAL A 712 11.93 -18.87 -24.87
C VAL A 712 10.64 -19.45 -25.44
N SER A 713 10.44 -20.74 -25.25
CA SER A 713 9.19 -21.43 -25.59
C SER A 713 8.03 -20.84 -24.80
N ALA A 714 6.93 -20.51 -25.48
CA ALA A 714 5.70 -20.08 -24.82
C ALA A 714 4.93 -21.23 -24.14
N TYR A 715 5.44 -22.46 -24.23
CA TYR A 715 4.88 -23.63 -23.56
C TYR A 715 5.54 -23.92 -22.21
N SER A 716 6.88 -23.89 -22.16
CA SER A 716 7.64 -24.24 -20.95
C SER A 716 8.40 -23.07 -20.33
N GLY A 717 8.62 -21.98 -21.07
CA GLY A 717 9.54 -20.91 -20.66
C GLY A 717 11.02 -21.29 -20.80
N LYS A 718 11.34 -22.41 -21.45
CA LYS A 718 12.71 -22.93 -21.67
C LYS A 718 13.23 -22.62 -23.09
N LEU A 719 14.47 -23.02 -23.41
CA LEU A 719 15.07 -22.76 -24.72
C LEU A 719 14.32 -23.51 -25.83
N PRO A 720 13.90 -22.85 -26.94
CA PRO A 720 13.13 -23.50 -27.99
C PRO A 720 13.85 -24.70 -28.63
N THR A 721 13.07 -25.68 -29.08
CA THR A 721 13.52 -26.82 -29.88
C THR A 721 12.90 -26.77 -31.28
N SER A 722 13.17 -27.76 -32.13
CA SER A 722 12.52 -27.91 -33.44
C SER A 722 11.01 -28.14 -33.37
N LEU A 723 10.49 -28.57 -32.22
CA LEU A 723 9.05 -28.75 -31.99
C LEU A 723 8.36 -27.49 -31.44
N THR A 724 9.12 -26.50 -30.98
CA THR A 724 8.58 -25.24 -30.47
C THR A 724 8.12 -24.36 -31.62
N ASP A 725 6.83 -24.07 -31.70
CA ASP A 725 6.22 -23.19 -32.71
C ASP A 725 5.62 -21.90 -32.09
N ARG A 726 5.62 -21.79 -30.76
CA ARG A 726 5.21 -20.58 -30.02
C ARG A 726 6.36 -20.04 -29.18
N PHE A 727 6.64 -18.75 -29.34
CA PHE A 727 7.78 -18.10 -28.72
C PHE A 727 7.35 -16.86 -27.93
N VAL A 728 8.07 -16.58 -26.86
CA VAL A 728 7.99 -15.31 -26.13
C VAL A 728 9.39 -14.75 -25.96
N THR A 729 9.55 -13.46 -26.26
CA THR A 729 10.81 -12.73 -26.04
C THR A 729 10.60 -11.72 -24.93
N ASP A 730 11.43 -11.77 -23.90
CA ASP A 730 11.35 -10.87 -22.76
C ASP A 730 12.71 -10.71 -22.07
N ILE A 731 12.76 -9.91 -21.01
CA ILE A 731 13.94 -9.69 -20.19
C ILE A 731 14.02 -10.66 -19.01
N PHE A 732 15.23 -11.03 -18.65
CA PHE A 732 15.58 -11.97 -17.58
C PHE A 732 16.70 -11.37 -16.74
N ASN A 733 16.74 -11.73 -15.46
CA ASN A 733 17.99 -11.67 -14.71
C ASN A 733 18.94 -12.71 -15.33
N SER A 734 20.14 -12.28 -15.75
CA SER A 734 21.20 -13.12 -16.33
C SER A 734 21.49 -14.38 -15.51
N LYS A 735 21.36 -14.32 -14.18
CA LYS A 735 21.51 -15.47 -13.28
C LYS A 735 20.47 -16.57 -13.52
N PHE A 736 19.29 -16.20 -13.98
CA PHE A 736 18.10 -17.06 -14.09
C PHE A 736 17.65 -17.25 -15.54
N VAL A 737 18.53 -16.99 -16.52
CA VAL A 737 18.27 -17.34 -17.91
C VAL A 737 18.12 -18.86 -18.04
N PRO A 738 17.04 -19.36 -18.66
CA PRO A 738 16.83 -20.79 -18.87
C PRO A 738 17.98 -21.43 -19.65
N LYS A 739 18.41 -22.61 -19.20
CA LYS A 739 19.49 -23.40 -19.83
C LYS A 739 19.00 -24.69 -20.45
N ASP A 740 17.88 -25.20 -19.98
CA ASP A 740 17.28 -26.43 -20.46
C ASP A 740 16.52 -26.18 -21.77
N SER A 741 16.44 -27.22 -22.59
CA SER A 741 15.62 -27.22 -23.81
C SER A 741 14.14 -27.42 -23.48
N ASP A 742 13.27 -26.94 -24.37
CA ASP A 742 11.83 -27.06 -24.28
C ASP A 742 11.38 -28.52 -24.21
N ASP A 743 10.73 -28.86 -23.09
CA ASP A 743 10.06 -30.13 -22.83
C ASP A 743 8.54 -29.96 -22.62
N GLY A 744 8.02 -28.75 -22.86
CA GLY A 744 6.61 -28.40 -22.70
C GLY A 744 5.76 -28.78 -23.91
N VAL A 745 6.36 -29.27 -25.00
CA VAL A 745 5.68 -29.80 -26.17
C VAL A 745 6.26 -31.13 -26.61
N ALA A 746 5.40 -32.00 -27.10
CA ALA A 746 5.77 -33.28 -27.68
C ALA A 746 4.83 -33.64 -28.82
N LYS A 747 5.26 -34.55 -29.70
CA LYS A 747 4.34 -35.21 -30.64
C LYS A 747 3.72 -36.41 -29.94
N ALA A 748 2.40 -36.52 -30.01
CA ALA A 748 1.68 -37.68 -29.46
C ALA A 748 0.68 -38.22 -30.47
N LYS A 749 0.66 -39.55 -30.59
CA LYS A 749 -0.48 -40.25 -31.18
C LYS A 749 -1.64 -40.21 -30.20
N TYR A 750 -2.84 -39.99 -30.71
CA TYR A 750 -4.04 -39.92 -29.90
C TYR A 750 -5.25 -40.44 -30.67
N ILE A 751 -6.27 -40.79 -29.91
CA ILE A 751 -7.62 -41.02 -30.42
C ILE A 751 -8.64 -40.23 -29.61
N THR A 752 -9.68 -39.72 -30.25
CA THR A 752 -10.73 -38.98 -29.56
C THR A 752 -11.90 -39.92 -29.28
N TYR A 753 -12.34 -39.97 -28.01
CA TYR A 753 -13.52 -40.71 -27.59
C TYR A 753 -14.32 -39.85 -26.60
N ASN A 754 -15.62 -39.65 -26.86
CA ASN A 754 -16.50 -38.76 -26.08
C ASN A 754 -15.92 -37.33 -25.88
N GLY A 755 -15.22 -36.81 -26.89
CA GLY A 755 -14.61 -35.47 -26.86
C GLY A 755 -13.29 -35.39 -26.08
N VAL A 756 -12.76 -36.50 -25.57
CA VAL A 756 -11.49 -36.57 -24.83
C VAL A 756 -10.44 -37.29 -25.66
N ASN A 757 -9.20 -36.81 -25.65
CA ASN A 757 -8.08 -37.46 -26.32
C ASN A 757 -7.42 -38.49 -25.40
N TYR A 758 -7.26 -39.71 -25.89
CA TYR A 758 -6.64 -40.83 -25.21
C TYR A 758 -5.38 -41.29 -25.95
N ILE A 759 -4.47 -41.91 -25.21
CA ILE A 759 -3.37 -42.70 -25.76
C ILE A 759 -4.00 -43.92 -26.45
N PRO A 760 -3.75 -44.16 -27.75
CA PRO A 760 -4.25 -45.35 -28.43
C PRO A 760 -3.74 -46.62 -27.73
N ARG A 761 -4.48 -47.73 -27.83
CA ARG A 761 -3.96 -49.03 -27.38
C ARG A 761 -2.85 -49.47 -28.33
N ASP A 762 -1.96 -50.34 -27.85
CA ASP A 762 -0.84 -50.86 -28.66
C ASP A 762 -1.35 -51.61 -29.90
N GLU A 763 -2.52 -52.24 -29.80
CA GLU A 763 -3.18 -52.96 -30.89
C GLU A 763 -3.96 -52.06 -31.86
N THR A 764 -4.17 -50.78 -31.52
CA THR A 764 -4.95 -49.87 -32.37
C THR A 764 -4.20 -49.58 -33.67
N PRO A 765 -4.80 -49.85 -34.85
CA PRO A 765 -4.14 -49.65 -36.13
C PRO A 765 -3.66 -48.21 -36.34
N GLY A 766 -2.47 -48.04 -36.93
CA GLY A 766 -1.85 -46.72 -37.10
C GLY A 766 -2.69 -45.72 -37.89
N ASP A 767 -3.43 -46.18 -38.91
CA ASP A 767 -4.37 -45.40 -39.72
C ASP A 767 -5.64 -44.99 -38.94
N MET A 768 -5.89 -45.63 -37.79
CA MET A 768 -6.97 -45.32 -36.85
C MET A 768 -6.53 -44.37 -35.73
N THR A 769 -5.29 -43.87 -35.77
CA THR A 769 -4.76 -42.89 -34.82
C THR A 769 -4.51 -41.55 -35.49
N LYS A 770 -4.57 -40.48 -34.72
CA LYS A 770 -4.16 -39.14 -35.15
C LYS A 770 -2.85 -38.78 -34.45
N GLU A 771 -2.02 -37.96 -35.10
CA GLU A 771 -0.84 -37.36 -34.46
C GLU A 771 -1.05 -35.85 -34.36
N LYS A 772 -0.71 -35.27 -33.22
CA LYS A 772 -0.62 -33.81 -33.06
C LYS A 772 0.51 -33.43 -32.11
N THR A 773 0.97 -32.19 -32.21
CA THR A 773 1.76 -31.57 -31.16
C THR A 773 0.85 -31.30 -29.96
N VAL A 774 1.24 -31.82 -28.81
CA VAL A 774 0.54 -31.68 -27.53
C VAL A 774 1.39 -30.92 -26.53
N VAL A 775 0.70 -30.28 -25.59
CA VAL A 775 1.30 -29.54 -24.48
C VAL A 775 1.51 -30.50 -23.32
N LYS A 776 2.74 -30.56 -22.82
CA LYS A 776 3.10 -31.32 -21.63
C LYS A 776 3.12 -30.41 -20.41
N ARG A 777 2.14 -30.57 -19.52
CA ARG A 777 2.06 -29.84 -18.25
C ARG A 777 2.72 -30.59 -17.10
N LYS A 778 3.17 -29.85 -16.09
CA LYS A 778 3.55 -30.40 -14.76
C LYS A 778 2.40 -31.20 -14.15
N LYS A 779 1.17 -30.72 -14.33
CA LYS A 779 -0.07 -31.40 -13.94
C LYS A 779 -0.98 -31.55 -15.17
N PRO A 780 -1.17 -32.77 -15.68
CA PRO A 780 -2.05 -33.03 -16.82
C PRO A 780 -3.49 -32.59 -16.54
N ILE A 781 -4.19 -32.10 -17.56
CA ILE A 781 -5.59 -31.67 -17.48
C ILE A 781 -6.50 -32.86 -17.13
N SER A 782 -6.16 -34.07 -17.57
CA SER A 782 -6.90 -35.28 -17.21
C SER A 782 -6.87 -35.59 -15.72
N ASP A 783 -5.78 -35.29 -15.02
CA ASP A 783 -5.67 -35.45 -13.57
C ASP A 783 -6.37 -34.32 -12.82
N LEU A 784 -6.28 -33.09 -13.34
CA LEU A 784 -7.08 -31.97 -12.86
C LEU A 784 -8.60 -32.28 -12.95
N ILE A 785 -9.07 -32.88 -14.04
CA ILE A 785 -10.48 -33.29 -14.20
C ILE A 785 -10.88 -34.27 -13.10
N LYS A 786 -10.06 -35.29 -12.81
CA LYS A 786 -10.35 -36.27 -11.73
C LYS A 786 -10.44 -35.58 -10.37
N GLU A 787 -9.51 -34.66 -10.08
CA GLU A 787 -9.54 -33.92 -8.82
C GLU A 787 -10.74 -33.00 -8.71
N LEU A 788 -11.10 -32.29 -9.78
CA LEU A 788 -12.31 -31.46 -9.82
C LEU A 788 -13.56 -32.30 -9.59
N GLN A 789 -13.69 -33.44 -10.25
CA GLN A 789 -14.80 -34.38 -10.05
C GLN A 789 -14.85 -34.91 -8.61
N SER A 790 -13.69 -35.23 -8.03
CA SER A 790 -13.58 -35.63 -6.63
C SER A 790 -14.00 -34.50 -5.69
N ALA A 791 -13.57 -33.27 -5.95
CA ALA A 791 -13.95 -32.09 -5.18
C ALA A 791 -15.46 -31.80 -5.28
N PHE A 792 -16.03 -31.89 -6.48
CA PHE A 792 -17.46 -31.70 -6.74
C PHE A 792 -18.33 -32.64 -5.90
N SER A 793 -17.90 -33.89 -5.70
CA SER A 793 -18.61 -34.85 -4.83
C SER A 793 -18.75 -34.38 -3.37
N ARG A 794 -17.90 -33.43 -2.94
CA ARG A 794 -17.88 -32.85 -1.59
C ARG A 794 -18.31 -31.38 -1.56
N MET A 795 -18.65 -30.79 -2.71
CA MET A 795 -19.09 -29.40 -2.82
C MET A 795 -20.59 -29.34 -3.03
N SER A 796 -21.30 -28.58 -2.18
CA SER A 796 -22.75 -28.41 -2.30
C SER A 796 -23.18 -27.55 -3.50
N ARG A 797 -22.27 -26.70 -4.00
CA ARG A 797 -22.47 -25.85 -5.19
C ARG A 797 -21.17 -25.76 -5.97
N HIS A 798 -21.23 -26.06 -7.25
CA HIS A 798 -20.14 -25.88 -8.21
C HIS A 798 -20.73 -25.66 -9.61
N GLU A 799 -19.93 -25.08 -10.51
CA GLU A 799 -20.29 -24.95 -11.92
C GLU A 799 -20.06 -26.27 -12.68
N SER A 800 -20.42 -26.34 -13.97
CA SER A 800 -20.10 -27.50 -14.82
C SER A 800 -18.60 -27.74 -14.94
N LEU A 801 -18.15 -28.98 -15.20
CA LEU A 801 -16.73 -29.27 -15.42
C LEU A 801 -16.10 -28.37 -16.49
N ALA A 802 -16.81 -28.16 -17.61
CA ALA A 802 -16.37 -27.33 -18.72
C ALA A 802 -16.07 -25.87 -18.31
N TYR A 803 -16.76 -25.34 -17.28
CA TYR A 803 -16.49 -24.01 -16.74
C TYR A 803 -15.08 -23.89 -16.14
N TYR A 804 -14.56 -24.98 -15.58
CA TYR A 804 -13.26 -25.01 -14.90
C TYR A 804 -12.11 -25.36 -15.84
N LEU A 805 -12.37 -25.84 -17.05
CA LEU A 805 -11.28 -26.19 -17.96
C LEU A 805 -10.60 -24.92 -18.53
N PRO A 806 -9.27 -24.88 -18.59
CA PRO A 806 -8.56 -23.78 -19.22
C PRO A 806 -8.80 -23.73 -20.73
N GLU A 807 -8.67 -22.54 -21.33
CA GLU A 807 -8.93 -22.30 -22.76
C GLU A 807 -8.08 -23.17 -23.71
N ASP A 808 -6.94 -23.69 -23.22
CA ASP A 808 -6.01 -24.55 -23.96
C ASP A 808 -6.06 -26.04 -23.53
N ALA A 809 -7.13 -26.47 -22.83
CA ALA A 809 -7.29 -27.84 -22.35
C ALA A 809 -7.19 -28.91 -23.46
N ASP A 810 -7.73 -28.64 -24.65
CA ASP A 810 -7.74 -29.59 -25.77
C ASP A 810 -6.35 -29.84 -26.39
N ALA A 811 -5.38 -28.97 -26.08
CA ALA A 811 -4.00 -29.10 -26.51
C ALA A 811 -3.17 -29.98 -25.57
N ASP A 812 -3.69 -30.35 -24.39
CA ASP A 812 -2.96 -31.11 -23.38
C ASP A 812 -2.61 -32.54 -23.84
N MET A 813 -1.49 -33.05 -23.34
CA MET A 813 -1.01 -34.39 -23.62
C MET A 813 -1.97 -35.45 -23.04
N PRO A 814 -2.47 -36.38 -23.87
CA PRO A 814 -3.22 -37.52 -23.38
C PRO A 814 -2.38 -38.35 -22.40
N THR A 815 -2.92 -38.67 -21.22
CA THR A 815 -2.26 -39.54 -20.23
C THR A 815 -3.06 -40.81 -19.91
N GLN A 816 -4.28 -40.93 -20.43
CA GLN A 816 -5.13 -42.09 -20.24
C GLN A 816 -5.16 -42.92 -21.52
N ILE A 817 -5.07 -44.23 -21.40
CA ILE A 817 -5.26 -45.18 -22.50
C ILE A 817 -6.74 -45.18 -22.90
N ASP A 818 -7.02 -45.43 -24.18
CA ASP A 818 -8.37 -45.55 -24.72
C ASP A 818 -9.25 -46.47 -23.84
N PRO A 819 -10.36 -45.96 -23.27
CA PRO A 819 -11.17 -46.69 -22.31
C PRO A 819 -12.05 -47.75 -22.97
N ARG A 820 -12.19 -47.74 -24.29
CA ARG A 820 -12.89 -48.80 -25.02
C ARG A 820 -12.21 -50.13 -24.75
N THR A 821 -13.01 -51.15 -24.47
CA THR A 821 -12.54 -52.49 -24.13
C THR A 821 -12.86 -53.43 -25.28
N ASP A 822 -11.84 -54.16 -25.70
CA ASP A 822 -11.97 -55.14 -26.77
C ASP A 822 -12.91 -56.27 -26.37
N ASN A 823 -13.93 -56.56 -27.19
CA ASN A 823 -14.94 -57.56 -26.85
C ASN A 823 -14.59 -58.99 -27.33
N GLY A 824 -13.45 -59.17 -28.00
CA GLY A 824 -12.99 -60.45 -28.53
C GLY A 824 -13.54 -60.84 -29.92
N LYS A 825 -14.40 -60.04 -30.54
CA LYS A 825 -15.05 -60.30 -31.83
C LYS A 825 -14.90 -59.12 -32.79
N ALA A 826 -14.88 -59.41 -34.09
CA ALA A 826 -14.97 -58.37 -35.11
C ALA A 826 -16.34 -57.65 -35.03
N PRO A 827 -16.41 -56.33 -35.31
CA PRO A 827 -17.67 -55.58 -35.31
C PRO A 827 -18.64 -56.06 -36.39
N ASP A 828 -19.93 -55.75 -36.23
CA ASP A 828 -20.92 -55.87 -37.30
C ASP A 828 -20.63 -54.89 -38.45
N ALA A 829 -21.12 -55.20 -39.66
CA ALA A 829 -20.96 -54.32 -40.81
C ALA A 829 -21.78 -53.01 -40.64
N PRO A 830 -21.24 -51.84 -41.07
CA PRO A 830 -21.96 -50.57 -41.03
C PRO A 830 -23.30 -50.62 -41.81
N GLY A 831 -24.37 -50.16 -41.18
CA GLY A 831 -25.72 -50.19 -41.76
C GLY A 831 -26.04 -48.96 -42.62
N ASN A 832 -27.08 -49.08 -43.46
CA ASN A 832 -27.67 -47.95 -44.20
C ASN A 832 -26.66 -47.11 -45.00
N VAL A 833 -25.70 -47.79 -45.63
CA VAL A 833 -24.73 -47.13 -46.51
C VAL A 833 -25.47 -46.58 -47.73
N ARG A 834 -25.21 -45.32 -48.06
CA ARG A 834 -25.85 -44.57 -49.16
C ARG A 834 -24.81 -43.75 -49.89
N ILE A 835 -25.01 -43.57 -51.18
CA ILE A 835 -24.17 -42.75 -52.03
C ILE A 835 -24.96 -41.58 -52.62
N SER A 836 -24.35 -40.41 -52.67
CA SER A 836 -24.80 -39.25 -53.44
C SER A 836 -23.67 -38.77 -54.33
N VAL A 837 -23.91 -38.59 -55.62
CA VAL A 837 -22.88 -38.18 -56.57
C VAL A 837 -23.20 -36.78 -57.09
N ALA A 838 -22.27 -35.85 -56.91
CA ALA A 838 -22.38 -34.48 -57.41
C ALA A 838 -21.00 -33.95 -57.81
N ASN A 839 -20.94 -33.20 -58.92
CA ASN A 839 -19.73 -32.52 -59.40
C ASN A 839 -18.47 -33.40 -59.48
N GLY A 840 -18.62 -34.69 -59.85
CA GLY A 840 -17.50 -35.63 -59.98
C GLY A 840 -17.04 -36.29 -58.68
N ASN A 841 -17.71 -36.06 -57.55
CA ASN A 841 -17.42 -36.69 -56.27
C ASN A 841 -18.61 -37.52 -55.78
N ALA A 842 -18.32 -38.67 -55.17
CA ALA A 842 -19.26 -39.50 -54.43
C ALA A 842 -19.14 -39.20 -52.93
N VAL A 843 -20.27 -38.90 -52.30
CA VAL A 843 -20.41 -38.79 -50.84
C VAL A 843 -21.07 -40.07 -50.34
N ILE A 844 -20.34 -40.87 -49.58
CA ILE A 844 -20.80 -42.14 -49.01
C ILE A 844 -21.17 -41.89 -47.55
N THR A 845 -22.46 -41.98 -47.20
CA THR A 845 -22.95 -41.83 -45.82
C THR A 845 -23.38 -43.17 -45.25
N PHE A 846 -23.25 -43.38 -43.94
CA PHE A 846 -23.56 -44.66 -43.29
C PHE A 846 -24.02 -44.45 -41.85
N ASN A 847 -24.69 -45.45 -41.28
CA ASN A 847 -24.99 -45.51 -39.86
C ASN A 847 -23.83 -46.20 -39.13
N ALA A 848 -23.52 -45.74 -37.91
CA ALA A 848 -22.57 -46.44 -37.05
C ALA A 848 -23.12 -47.80 -36.61
N THR A 849 -22.19 -48.70 -36.30
CA THR A 849 -22.50 -49.97 -35.67
C THR A 849 -22.77 -49.75 -34.17
N PRO A 850 -23.54 -50.62 -33.51
CA PRO A 850 -23.94 -50.43 -32.10
C PRO A 850 -22.82 -50.74 -31.08
N GLU A 851 -21.73 -51.36 -31.49
CA GLU A 851 -20.64 -51.81 -30.62
C GLU A 851 -19.79 -50.63 -30.13
N SER A 852 -19.49 -50.67 -28.83
CA SER A 852 -18.77 -49.59 -28.15
C SER A 852 -17.26 -49.59 -28.40
N ASP A 853 -16.70 -50.68 -28.93
CA ASP A 853 -15.27 -50.87 -29.16
C ASP A 853 -14.83 -50.50 -30.59
N VAL A 854 -15.73 -49.98 -31.43
CA VAL A 854 -15.38 -49.49 -32.76
C VAL A 854 -14.54 -48.21 -32.68
N VAL A 855 -13.38 -48.26 -33.33
CA VAL A 855 -12.38 -47.21 -33.38
C VAL A 855 -12.62 -46.25 -34.55
N GLY A 856 -13.05 -46.78 -35.69
CA GLY A 856 -13.32 -46.03 -36.91
C GLY A 856 -13.79 -46.92 -38.04
N TYR A 857 -13.80 -46.38 -39.25
CA TYR A 857 -14.34 -47.00 -40.45
C TYR A 857 -13.37 -46.82 -41.63
N ARG A 858 -13.31 -47.79 -42.54
CA ARG A 858 -12.51 -47.71 -43.79
C ARG A 858 -13.41 -47.67 -45.01
N LEU A 859 -12.98 -46.97 -46.05
CA LEU A 859 -13.66 -46.96 -47.36
C LEU A 859 -12.94 -47.88 -48.35
N TYR A 860 -13.72 -48.73 -49.01
CA TYR A 860 -13.26 -49.55 -50.12
C TYR A 860 -13.98 -49.17 -51.41
N ARG A 861 -13.26 -49.25 -52.53
CA ARG A 861 -13.79 -48.89 -53.85
C ARG A 861 -13.48 -49.99 -54.86
N SER A 862 -14.47 -50.30 -55.70
CA SER A 862 -14.33 -51.08 -56.92
C SER A 862 -14.61 -50.17 -58.13
N VAL A 863 -13.88 -50.40 -59.23
CA VAL A 863 -14.07 -49.71 -60.51
C VAL A 863 -14.29 -50.75 -61.60
N ASN A 864 -15.35 -50.57 -62.40
CA ASN A 864 -15.77 -51.44 -63.50
C ASN A 864 -15.90 -52.94 -63.11
N GLY A 865 -16.28 -53.22 -61.88
CA GLY A 865 -16.46 -54.60 -61.38
C GLY A 865 -15.16 -55.31 -60.98
N ALA A 866 -14.02 -54.60 -60.91
CA ALA A 866 -12.78 -55.13 -60.35
C ALA A 866 -12.89 -55.37 -58.83
N GLY A 867 -11.93 -56.10 -58.24
CA GLY A 867 -11.86 -56.30 -56.78
C GLY A 867 -11.84 -54.97 -56.01
N PHE A 868 -12.44 -54.97 -54.81
CA PHE A 868 -12.49 -53.79 -53.96
C PHE A 868 -11.11 -53.51 -53.34
N GLN A 869 -10.67 -52.26 -53.43
CA GLN A 869 -9.40 -51.80 -52.86
C GLN A 869 -9.64 -50.77 -51.74
N ASN A 870 -8.93 -50.93 -50.64
CA ASN A 870 -8.90 -49.93 -49.56
C ASN A 870 -8.39 -48.60 -50.12
N GLN A 871 -9.16 -47.53 -49.92
CA GLN A 871 -8.83 -46.20 -50.43
C GLN A 871 -7.87 -45.42 -49.53
N GLY A 872 -7.44 -46.00 -48.40
CA GLY A 872 -6.63 -45.32 -47.38
C GLY A 872 -7.41 -44.20 -46.66
N GLN A 873 -8.73 -44.12 -46.86
CA GLN A 873 -9.59 -43.15 -46.20
C GLN A 873 -10.17 -43.77 -44.93
N VAL A 874 -10.10 -43.01 -43.83
CA VAL A 874 -10.61 -43.39 -42.52
C VAL A 874 -11.56 -42.31 -41.99
N VAL A 875 -12.65 -42.73 -41.36
CA VAL A 875 -13.53 -41.86 -40.54
C VAL A 875 -13.52 -42.43 -39.12
N LEU A 876 -13.11 -41.63 -38.13
CA LEU A 876 -13.04 -42.11 -36.75
C LEU A 876 -14.40 -42.06 -36.05
N THR A 877 -14.59 -42.92 -35.05
CA THR A 877 -15.80 -42.90 -34.21
C THR A 877 -15.97 -41.52 -33.56
N GLY A 878 -17.14 -40.90 -33.77
CA GLY A 878 -17.48 -39.56 -33.28
C GLY A 878 -17.38 -38.46 -34.34
N GLU A 879 -16.82 -38.74 -35.51
CA GLU A 879 -16.84 -37.84 -36.66
C GLU A 879 -18.12 -37.97 -37.49
N SER A 880 -18.31 -37.03 -38.43
CA SER A 880 -19.38 -37.11 -39.43
C SER A 880 -19.24 -38.41 -40.23
N ARG A 881 -20.28 -39.25 -40.20
CA ARG A 881 -20.32 -40.59 -40.80
C ARG A 881 -20.47 -40.53 -42.31
N SER A 882 -19.46 -39.96 -42.96
CA SER A 882 -19.44 -39.73 -44.39
C SER A 882 -18.02 -39.76 -44.94
N PHE A 883 -17.81 -40.49 -46.04
CA PHE A 883 -16.63 -40.38 -46.88
C PHE A 883 -16.91 -39.52 -48.11
N THR A 884 -15.88 -38.88 -48.65
CA THR A 884 -15.92 -38.26 -49.97
C THR A 884 -14.82 -38.86 -50.83
N ALA A 885 -15.21 -39.43 -51.96
CA ALA A 885 -14.30 -40.10 -52.89
C ALA A 885 -14.54 -39.62 -54.32
N TYR A 886 -13.50 -39.66 -55.15
CA TYR A 886 -13.60 -39.28 -56.55
C TYR A 886 -14.44 -40.29 -57.36
N ALA A 887 -15.30 -39.76 -58.24
CA ALA A 887 -16.37 -40.53 -58.89
C ALA A 887 -16.53 -40.17 -60.39
N GLN A 888 -15.43 -40.16 -61.15
CA GLN A 888 -15.46 -40.05 -62.62
C GLN A 888 -14.78 -41.23 -63.32
N GLY A 889 -15.25 -41.54 -64.53
CA GLY A 889 -14.66 -42.54 -65.43
C GLY A 889 -14.91 -43.99 -65.03
N GLY A 890 -16.10 -44.52 -65.35
CA GLY A 890 -16.47 -45.93 -65.15
C GLY A 890 -17.56 -46.16 -64.10
N ASN A 891 -18.07 -47.39 -64.01
CA ASN A 891 -18.98 -47.80 -62.94
C ASN A 891 -18.18 -48.00 -61.65
N PHE A 892 -18.59 -47.39 -60.54
CA PHE A 892 -17.93 -47.53 -59.26
C PHE A 892 -18.88 -48.06 -58.19
N ALA A 893 -18.36 -48.89 -57.31
CA ALA A 893 -19.06 -49.35 -56.12
C ALA A 893 -18.20 -49.09 -54.89
N PHE A 894 -18.84 -48.77 -53.77
CA PHE A 894 -18.19 -48.54 -52.49
C PHE A 894 -18.81 -49.39 -51.41
N TYR A 895 -18.00 -49.90 -50.49
CA TYR A 895 -18.48 -50.39 -49.20
C TYR A 895 -17.66 -49.78 -48.08
N VAL A 896 -18.21 -49.86 -46.87
CA VAL A 896 -17.58 -49.40 -45.64
C VAL A 896 -17.45 -50.59 -44.70
N THR A 897 -16.33 -50.67 -43.99
CA THR A 897 -16.12 -51.62 -42.89
C THR A 897 -15.94 -50.83 -41.59
N ALA A 898 -16.32 -51.45 -40.47
CA ALA A 898 -15.99 -50.96 -39.13
C ALA A 898 -14.71 -51.64 -38.64
N VAL A 899 -13.88 -50.92 -37.89
CA VAL A 899 -12.65 -51.43 -37.28
C VAL A 899 -12.75 -51.23 -35.77
N ASP A 900 -12.44 -52.25 -34.98
CA ASP A 900 -12.39 -52.15 -33.51
C ASP A 900 -11.03 -51.66 -32.98
N VAL A 901 -10.95 -51.41 -31.67
CA VAL A 901 -9.72 -50.95 -30.99
C VAL A 901 -8.56 -51.95 -31.02
N ALA A 902 -8.83 -53.23 -31.30
CA ALA A 902 -7.82 -54.28 -31.49
C ALA A 902 -7.45 -54.48 -32.97
N GLY A 903 -8.05 -53.69 -33.87
CA GLY A 903 -7.77 -53.72 -35.31
C GLY A 903 -8.51 -54.80 -36.09
N ARG A 904 -9.49 -55.49 -35.51
CA ARG A 904 -10.34 -56.42 -36.26
C ARG A 904 -11.37 -55.63 -37.06
N GLU A 905 -11.57 -56.08 -38.29
CA GLU A 905 -12.40 -55.41 -39.27
C GLU A 905 -13.69 -56.21 -39.52
N SER A 906 -14.81 -55.52 -39.63
CA SER A 906 -16.12 -56.12 -39.90
C SER A 906 -16.18 -56.78 -41.27
N ALA A 907 -17.19 -57.61 -41.50
CA ALA A 907 -17.61 -57.94 -42.85
C ALA A 907 -17.95 -56.64 -43.65
N PRO A 908 -17.86 -56.65 -44.99
CA PRO A 908 -18.25 -55.51 -45.82
C PRO A 908 -19.71 -55.11 -45.59
N SER A 909 -19.98 -53.80 -45.57
CA SER A 909 -21.36 -53.31 -45.69
C SER A 909 -21.96 -53.68 -47.05
N ALA A 910 -23.28 -53.46 -47.20
CA ALA A 910 -23.89 -53.43 -48.53
C ALA A 910 -23.13 -52.45 -49.44
N ALA A 911 -22.76 -52.90 -50.63
CA ALA A 911 -22.05 -52.07 -51.60
C ALA A 911 -23.03 -51.11 -52.30
N VAL A 912 -22.63 -49.86 -52.45
CA VAL A 912 -23.43 -48.81 -53.10
C VAL A 912 -22.75 -48.30 -54.36
N SER A 913 -23.53 -48.13 -55.43
CA SER A 913 -23.06 -47.59 -56.71
C SER A 913 -23.98 -46.48 -57.21
N SER A 914 -23.55 -45.72 -58.22
CA SER A 914 -24.40 -44.73 -58.92
C SER A 914 -25.63 -45.35 -59.62
N ALA A 915 -25.70 -46.68 -59.75
CA ALA A 915 -26.79 -47.41 -60.39
C ALA A 915 -27.76 -48.10 -59.39
N GLY A 916 -27.52 -47.99 -58.07
CA GLY A 916 -28.31 -48.65 -57.02
C GLY A 916 -27.47 -49.51 -56.06
N MET A 917 -28.12 -50.24 -55.14
CA MET A 917 -27.46 -51.25 -54.30
C MET A 917 -26.92 -52.38 -55.20
N VAL A 918 -25.68 -52.78 -54.95
CA VAL A 918 -25.04 -53.93 -55.61
C VAL A 918 -24.90 -55.03 -54.55
N GLU A 919 -25.05 -56.29 -54.95
CA GLU A 919 -24.89 -57.44 -54.04
C GLU A 919 -23.52 -57.37 -53.34
N PRO A 920 -23.47 -57.57 -52.01
CA PRO A 920 -22.19 -57.66 -51.31
C PRO A 920 -21.38 -58.83 -51.90
N PRO A 921 -20.04 -58.73 -51.97
CA PRO A 921 -19.23 -59.84 -52.43
C PRO A 921 -19.53 -61.08 -51.57
N ALA A 922 -19.75 -62.23 -52.21
CA ALA A 922 -19.87 -63.51 -51.51
C ALA A 922 -18.54 -63.81 -50.81
N ASP A 923 -18.60 -64.39 -49.61
CA ASP A 923 -17.46 -64.75 -48.76
C ASP A 923 -16.32 -65.36 -49.59
N GLU A 924 -15.34 -64.54 -49.96
CA GLU A 924 -14.01 -65.02 -50.26
C GLU A 924 -13.26 -65.06 -48.93
N GLU A 925 -12.74 -66.24 -48.60
CA GLU A 925 -11.78 -66.42 -47.53
C GLU A 925 -10.75 -65.28 -47.59
N ILE A 926 -10.74 -64.47 -46.53
CA ILE A 926 -9.65 -63.54 -46.27
C ILE A 926 -8.45 -64.43 -45.98
N ASN A 927 -7.72 -64.79 -47.04
CA ASN A 927 -6.49 -65.55 -46.93
C ASN A 927 -5.54 -64.82 -45.99
N GLU A 928 -4.94 -65.62 -45.11
CA GLU A 928 -3.95 -65.26 -44.12
C GLU A 928 -2.80 -64.37 -44.63
N PRO A 929 -2.11 -63.68 -43.71
CA PRO A 929 -1.13 -62.65 -44.03
C PRO A 929 -0.02 -63.18 -44.92
N ILE A 930 0.45 -62.32 -45.83
CA ILE A 930 1.72 -62.55 -46.51
C ILE A 930 2.81 -62.65 -45.44
N ASN A 931 3.34 -63.86 -45.33
CA ASN A 931 4.45 -64.29 -44.49
C ASN A 931 5.64 -63.34 -44.66
N VAL A 932 5.90 -62.52 -43.63
CA VAL A 932 7.24 -61.98 -43.35
C VAL A 932 8.00 -63.12 -42.66
N PRO A 933 9.16 -63.58 -43.17
CA PRO A 933 9.87 -64.68 -42.53
C PRO A 933 10.25 -64.32 -41.10
N GLY A 934 9.74 -65.11 -40.15
CA GLY A 934 10.17 -65.04 -38.76
C GLY A 934 11.61 -65.51 -38.61
N THR A 935 12.38 -64.81 -37.78
CA THR A 935 13.46 -65.46 -37.03
C THR A 935 13.38 -64.97 -35.60
N VAL A 936 13.07 -65.90 -34.70
CA VAL A 936 13.26 -65.74 -33.26
C VAL A 936 14.76 -65.62 -33.01
N VAL A 937 15.20 -64.53 -32.38
CA VAL A 937 16.46 -64.49 -31.64
C VAL A 937 16.23 -63.71 -30.34
N THR A 938 16.32 -64.44 -29.23
CA THR A 938 16.53 -63.93 -27.86
C THR A 938 17.83 -63.12 -27.76
N PRO A 939 18.00 -62.26 -26.74
CA PRO A 939 19.06 -61.27 -26.74
C PRO A 939 20.44 -61.92 -26.55
N GLU A 940 21.35 -61.70 -27.50
CA GLU A 940 22.79 -61.71 -27.24
C GLU A 940 23.52 -60.82 -28.25
N ASP A 941 24.54 -60.13 -27.76
CA ASP A 941 25.37 -59.12 -28.41
C ASP A 941 25.87 -59.51 -29.81
N SER A 942 25.72 -58.59 -30.78
CA SER A 942 26.75 -58.35 -31.79
C SER A 942 26.54 -57.01 -32.51
N GLN A 943 27.61 -56.22 -32.53
CA GLN A 943 27.79 -54.96 -33.25
C GLN A 943 27.71 -55.11 -34.78
N ASN A 944 27.66 -53.95 -35.46
CA ASN A 944 27.93 -53.65 -36.88
C ASN A 944 26.77 -53.80 -37.89
N GLU A 945 26.64 -53.00 -38.95
CA GLU A 945 27.24 -51.75 -39.44
C GLU A 945 26.26 -51.27 -40.54
N ASN A 946 25.95 -49.97 -40.60
CA ASN A 946 25.15 -49.22 -41.62
C ASN A 946 23.74 -48.75 -41.20
N ALA A 947 23.66 -47.91 -40.17
CA ALA A 947 22.55 -46.95 -40.06
C ALA A 947 22.86 -45.75 -40.97
N ALA A 948 21.93 -45.34 -41.83
CA ALA A 948 22.09 -44.13 -42.64
C ALA A 948 22.33 -42.92 -41.71
N THR A 949 23.45 -42.22 -41.87
CA THR A 949 23.82 -41.07 -41.02
C THR A 949 23.33 -39.73 -41.57
N THR A 950 22.75 -39.72 -42.77
CA THR A 950 22.29 -38.53 -43.50
C THR A 950 20.99 -38.82 -44.27
N ALA A 951 20.28 -37.77 -44.69
CA ALA A 951 19.15 -37.91 -45.60
C ALA A 951 19.59 -38.56 -46.93
N PRO A 952 18.68 -39.26 -47.65
CA PRO A 952 19.01 -39.94 -48.90
C PRO A 952 19.48 -39.00 -50.00
N ALA A 953 20.20 -39.53 -50.99
CA ALA A 953 20.46 -38.80 -52.22
C ALA A 953 19.16 -38.55 -53.01
N THR A 954 19.14 -37.50 -53.83
CA THR A 954 18.01 -37.21 -54.71
C THR A 954 17.81 -38.34 -55.74
N PRO A 955 16.58 -38.84 -55.95
CA PRO A 955 16.28 -39.88 -56.94
C PRO A 955 16.63 -39.48 -58.39
N GLY A 956 17.25 -40.39 -59.13
CA GLY A 956 17.68 -40.18 -60.52
C GLY A 956 16.80 -40.90 -61.55
N GLN A 957 16.98 -40.57 -62.84
CA GLN A 957 16.32 -41.23 -63.98
C GLN A 957 14.78 -41.26 -63.92
N VAL A 958 14.16 -40.18 -63.44
CA VAL A 958 12.71 -40.05 -63.44
C VAL A 958 12.20 -40.04 -64.89
N SER A 959 11.19 -40.87 -65.17
CA SER A 959 10.52 -40.95 -66.47
C SER A 959 9.02 -41.14 -66.27
N VAL A 960 8.24 -40.66 -67.23
CA VAL A 960 6.76 -40.73 -67.19
C VAL A 960 6.28 -41.32 -68.51
N SER A 961 5.41 -42.34 -68.43
CA SER A 961 4.82 -43.00 -69.61
C SER A 961 3.30 -43.11 -69.47
N ALA A 962 2.58 -43.07 -70.60
CA ALA A 962 1.13 -43.21 -70.60
C ALA A 962 0.71 -44.67 -70.36
N LEU A 963 -0.31 -44.86 -69.52
CA LEU A 963 -1.04 -46.12 -69.34
C LEU A 963 -2.46 -45.99 -69.93
N SER A 964 -3.13 -47.12 -70.13
CA SER A 964 -4.52 -47.15 -70.62
C SER A 964 -5.51 -46.40 -69.71
N GLN A 965 -5.17 -46.20 -68.43
CA GLN A 965 -5.96 -45.45 -67.43
C GLN A 965 -5.08 -44.64 -66.46
N GLY A 966 -4.05 -43.95 -66.95
CA GLY A 966 -3.17 -43.17 -66.07
C GLY A 966 -1.83 -42.82 -66.68
N LEU A 967 -0.91 -42.38 -65.82
CA LEU A 967 0.50 -42.25 -66.12
C LEU A 967 1.30 -43.15 -65.18
N ARG A 968 2.40 -43.73 -65.66
CA ARG A 968 3.37 -44.46 -64.85
C ARG A 968 4.63 -43.62 -64.71
N ILE A 969 4.96 -43.23 -63.48
CA ILE A 969 6.18 -42.51 -63.12
C ILE A 969 7.18 -43.54 -62.58
N GLN A 970 8.39 -43.60 -63.13
CA GLN A 970 9.45 -44.54 -62.72
C GLN A 970 10.77 -43.81 -62.50
N TRP A 971 11.62 -44.32 -61.61
CA TRP A 971 12.94 -43.77 -61.32
C TRP A 971 13.95 -44.88 -60.99
N ALA A 972 15.23 -44.54 -60.90
CA ALA A 972 16.27 -45.47 -60.45
C ALA A 972 16.25 -45.60 -58.92
N SER A 973 16.56 -46.80 -58.42
CA SER A 973 16.75 -47.02 -56.98
C SER A 973 17.95 -46.24 -56.47
N ASN A 974 17.86 -45.75 -55.23
CA ASN A 974 18.98 -45.14 -54.52
C ASN A 974 20.02 -46.21 -54.12
N PRO A 975 21.28 -45.81 -53.89
CA PRO A 975 22.27 -46.69 -53.27
C PRO A 975 21.76 -47.27 -51.95
N GLU A 976 22.06 -48.54 -51.69
CA GLU A 976 21.60 -49.26 -50.48
C GLU A 976 22.04 -48.58 -49.17
N ALA A 977 23.19 -47.90 -49.20
CA ALA A 977 23.71 -47.09 -48.09
C ALA A 977 22.82 -45.90 -47.69
N ASP A 978 21.93 -45.43 -48.57
CA ASP A 978 20.99 -44.34 -48.26
C ASP A 978 19.82 -44.81 -47.37
N GLY A 979 19.63 -46.13 -47.21
CA GLY A 979 18.59 -46.70 -46.35
C GLY A 979 17.18 -46.20 -46.68
N VAL A 980 16.86 -45.99 -47.96
CA VAL A 980 15.59 -45.41 -48.40
C VAL A 980 14.43 -46.31 -48.00
N GLN A 981 13.47 -45.74 -47.27
CA GLN A 981 12.28 -46.43 -46.79
C GLN A 981 11.06 -46.16 -47.69
N SER A 982 11.00 -44.97 -48.30
CA SER A 982 9.93 -44.60 -49.22
C SER A 982 10.34 -43.48 -50.18
N TYR A 983 9.61 -43.36 -51.28
CA TYR A 983 9.70 -42.29 -52.26
C TYR A 983 8.39 -41.52 -52.31
N ALA A 984 8.46 -40.20 -52.50
CA ALA A 984 7.29 -39.34 -52.70
C ALA A 984 7.29 -38.76 -54.12
N VAL A 985 6.14 -38.81 -54.79
CA VAL A 985 5.96 -38.23 -56.13
C VAL A 985 5.13 -36.97 -56.03
N TYR A 986 5.56 -35.93 -56.75
CA TYR A 986 4.90 -34.62 -56.80
C TYR A 986 4.55 -34.25 -58.23
N PHE A 987 3.47 -33.46 -58.38
CA PHE A 987 2.93 -33.01 -59.66
C PHE A 987 2.72 -31.49 -59.67
N SER A 988 2.99 -30.85 -60.81
CA SER A 988 2.62 -29.47 -61.11
C SER A 988 2.16 -29.36 -62.56
N GLU A 989 1.01 -28.71 -62.81
CA GLU A 989 0.50 -28.49 -64.17
C GLU A 989 1.40 -27.52 -64.96
N THR A 990 2.01 -26.53 -64.29
CA THR A 990 2.74 -25.44 -64.95
C THR A 990 4.27 -25.58 -64.88
N GLY A 991 4.77 -26.52 -64.07
CA GLY A 991 6.19 -26.70 -63.81
C GLY A 991 6.77 -25.72 -62.78
N ALA A 992 6.03 -24.66 -62.43
CA ALA A 992 6.35 -23.74 -61.34
C ALA A 992 5.77 -24.22 -60.00
N ALA A 993 6.34 -23.75 -58.89
CA ALA A 993 5.82 -24.03 -57.55
C ALA A 993 4.43 -23.39 -57.35
N PRO A 994 3.53 -24.00 -56.54
CA PRO A 994 3.77 -25.20 -55.73
C PRO A 994 3.60 -26.52 -56.50
N TYR A 995 4.40 -27.52 -56.14
CA TYR A 995 4.19 -28.91 -56.55
C TYR A 995 3.36 -29.62 -55.48
N THR A 996 2.33 -30.34 -55.88
CA THR A 996 1.46 -31.08 -54.96
C THR A 996 1.93 -32.53 -54.87
N LYS A 997 2.11 -33.06 -53.65
CA LYS A 997 2.44 -34.48 -53.44
C LYS A 997 1.24 -35.34 -53.83
N ILE A 998 1.43 -36.21 -54.81
CA ILE A 998 0.37 -37.08 -55.35
C ILE A 998 0.38 -38.49 -54.75
N GLY A 999 1.48 -38.89 -54.11
CA GLY A 999 1.52 -40.06 -53.24
C GLY A 999 2.93 -40.52 -52.89
N THR A 1000 3.00 -41.67 -52.23
CA THR A 1000 4.25 -42.30 -51.76
C THR A 1000 4.24 -43.78 -52.06
N THR A 1001 5.42 -44.34 -52.34
CA THR A 1001 5.62 -45.77 -52.61
C THR A 1001 6.98 -46.21 -52.09
N SER A 1002 7.11 -47.47 -51.67
CA SER A 1002 8.41 -48.07 -51.33
C SER A 1002 9.16 -48.62 -52.55
N GLY A 1003 8.46 -48.77 -53.69
CA GLY A 1003 9.05 -49.19 -54.96
C GLY A 1003 9.55 -48.03 -55.81
N THR A 1004 10.27 -48.33 -56.89
CA THR A 1004 10.84 -47.31 -57.80
C THR A 1004 9.90 -46.89 -58.94
N SER A 1005 8.59 -47.10 -58.75
CA SER A 1005 7.56 -46.66 -59.68
C SER A 1005 6.23 -46.41 -58.99
N MET A 1006 5.45 -45.47 -59.52
CA MET A 1006 4.10 -45.13 -59.06
C MET A 1006 3.18 -44.90 -60.26
N ASP A 1007 1.99 -45.51 -60.22
CA ASP A 1007 0.92 -45.24 -61.17
C ASP A 1007 0.03 -44.11 -60.65
N TYR A 1008 -0.23 -43.11 -61.49
CA TYR A 1008 -1.03 -41.94 -61.17
C TYR A 1008 -2.30 -41.90 -62.04
N GLY A 1009 -3.44 -42.01 -61.39
CA GLY A 1009 -4.76 -42.07 -62.03
C GLY A 1009 -5.24 -40.70 -62.51
N VAL A 1010 -4.78 -40.28 -63.68
CA VAL A 1010 -5.24 -39.09 -64.41
C VAL A 1010 -5.50 -39.45 -65.89
N PRO A 1011 -6.29 -38.65 -66.64
CA PRO A 1011 -6.44 -38.88 -68.07
C PRO A 1011 -5.08 -38.97 -68.78
N ALA A 1012 -4.90 -39.90 -69.71
CA ALA A 1012 -3.65 -40.03 -70.48
C ALA A 1012 -3.33 -38.75 -71.29
N SER A 1013 -4.30 -37.85 -71.48
CA SER A 1013 -4.16 -36.52 -72.09
C SER A 1013 -3.64 -35.44 -71.13
N THR A 1014 -3.33 -35.76 -69.87
CA THR A 1014 -2.83 -34.78 -68.89
C THR A 1014 -1.36 -34.45 -69.16
N SER A 1015 -1.07 -33.20 -69.55
CA SER A 1015 0.29 -32.65 -69.61
C SER A 1015 0.68 -32.09 -68.24
N GLY A 1016 1.94 -32.26 -67.82
CA GLY A 1016 2.43 -31.66 -66.58
C GLY A 1016 3.81 -32.14 -66.16
N TRP A 1017 4.29 -31.63 -65.03
CA TRP A 1017 5.65 -31.83 -64.53
C TRP A 1017 5.68 -32.67 -63.26
N PHE A 1018 6.58 -33.65 -63.20
CA PHE A 1018 6.70 -34.59 -62.10
C PHE A 1018 8.06 -34.52 -61.41
N LYS A 1019 8.07 -34.67 -60.09
CA LYS A 1019 9.30 -34.77 -59.26
C LYS A 1019 9.20 -35.93 -58.30
N VAL A 1020 10.35 -36.48 -57.90
CA VAL A 1020 10.43 -37.58 -56.92
C VAL A 1020 11.48 -37.27 -55.86
N SER A 1021 11.15 -37.46 -54.58
CA SER A 1021 12.11 -37.44 -53.45
C SER A 1021 12.17 -38.82 -52.78
N ALA A 1022 13.25 -39.08 -52.03
CA ALA A 1022 13.44 -40.29 -51.24
C ALA A 1022 13.51 -39.93 -49.74
N SER A 1023 12.97 -40.79 -48.88
CA SER A 1023 12.96 -40.58 -47.43
C SER A 1023 13.48 -41.80 -46.67
N ASN A 1024 14.26 -41.55 -45.63
CA ASN A 1024 14.69 -42.54 -44.64
C ASN A 1024 14.38 -42.04 -43.21
N SER A 1025 14.84 -42.76 -42.18
CA SER A 1025 14.62 -42.39 -40.77
C SER A 1025 15.27 -41.06 -40.33
N ILE A 1026 16.19 -40.49 -41.12
CA ILE A 1026 16.89 -39.23 -40.82
C ILE A 1026 16.22 -38.02 -41.50
N GLY A 1027 15.63 -38.20 -42.69
CA GLY A 1027 14.96 -37.10 -43.40
C GLY A 1027 14.60 -37.44 -44.85
N GLU A 1028 14.04 -36.45 -45.55
CA GLU A 1028 13.66 -36.50 -46.97
C GLU A 1028 14.73 -35.79 -47.83
N SER A 1029 15.07 -36.36 -48.98
CA SER A 1029 16.00 -35.79 -49.95
C SER A 1029 15.42 -34.55 -50.64
N GLU A 1030 16.29 -33.74 -51.25
CA GLU A 1030 15.80 -32.78 -52.26
C GLU A 1030 15.07 -33.53 -53.39
N PRO A 1031 13.95 -33.01 -53.92
CA PRO A 1031 13.25 -33.64 -55.04
C PRO A 1031 14.09 -33.64 -56.33
N SER A 1032 13.85 -34.62 -57.18
CA SER A 1032 14.46 -34.74 -58.51
C SER A 1032 14.22 -33.49 -59.37
N GLY A 1033 15.01 -33.38 -60.45
CA GLY A 1033 14.66 -32.50 -61.56
C GLY A 1033 13.23 -32.77 -62.04
N ALA A 1034 12.51 -31.72 -62.42
CA ALA A 1034 11.15 -31.85 -62.91
C ALA A 1034 11.16 -32.50 -64.30
N VAL A 1035 10.34 -33.53 -64.50
CA VAL A 1035 10.17 -34.21 -65.79
C VAL A 1035 8.83 -33.83 -66.37
N HIS A 1036 8.85 -33.20 -67.55
CA HIS A 1036 7.62 -32.85 -68.27
C HIS A 1036 7.11 -34.06 -69.04
N PHE A 1037 5.84 -34.38 -68.83
CA PHE A 1037 5.09 -35.31 -69.65
C PHE A 1037 4.12 -34.53 -70.52
N GLN A 1038 4.18 -34.75 -71.83
CA GLN A 1038 3.25 -34.23 -72.81
C GLN A 1038 2.68 -35.43 -73.59
N PRO A 1039 1.34 -35.59 -73.67
CA PRO A 1039 0.67 -36.76 -74.25
C PRO A 1039 1.02 -37.06 -75.71
#